data_AF-A0A078AUV1-F1
#
_entry.id   AF-A0A078AUV1-F1
#
_cell.length_a   1.000
_cell.length_b   1.000
_cell.length_c   1.000
_cell.angle_alpha   90.00
_cell.angle_beta   90.00
_cell.angle_gamma   90.00
#
_symmetry.space_group_name_H-M   'P 1'
#
loop_
_entity.id
_entity.type
_entity.pdbx_description
1 polymer ?
#
loop_
_entity_poly.entity_id
_entity_poly.type
_entity_poly.pdbx_seq_one_letter_code
_entity_poly.pdbx_strand_id
1 'polypeptide(L)'
;MQGQEGISQNLKELSQQAHELMLWLDCDREGEAIAFDLLVRRAHFSALTYEDTQNAIKNLQTEQALSKTEIQEKILQIEGENAKVVSVSKNPKYKPRPTPLNTIEAQKLISNKLDMASDIAMIKMESLYQKGLISYPRTETNTYHSSINLRTIVKELSHNNKYNEFTRQILESKMWGGPRNGNLDDKAHPPIHPVRHYNPENSQFKLDAQEEQVYDIICRHFLASISKDAVAEETTVIVSLDNETFKGTGQIVKQSNYLEIYHLDQWESDKFPEFQEGQALKKFQLELKRNTTKPPSYLSESDLIDKMDQHGIGTDATIHEHIRKIQAREYAYKVKKYFKPTTLGQALVQAYEKIGVELYKPDLRADMEKKMKLVSLGELDKDTFLKETMKQMEQVYEKVENQQPLMIDQFTQSYKHAFTSRYYYDKKDQTFKFRGADDECKKNDMVMRLSNEGNPFIACLGFPQCRNCFPLPKGTSNIVATNEKCQTCESQGRDFQKIKLFLNTNMVTDYIKPYLTLEKDQYNGVFCAYSNKKVNIFCDQNFHTVYKSLIKKYSFEQNKLAKQDNEETSSTSPEKKSALKLKLRSPAVVKAVKQIEKEIKVENIKIKKEIKECPTCGKKRHTKDSDCSEYQKKETKSKK
;
A
#
# COMPACT_ATOMS: atom_id res chain seq x y z
N MET A 1 5.05 29.88 12.21
CA MET A 1 5.60 30.04 13.57
C MET A 1 4.71 30.87 14.51
N GLN A 2 3.60 31.49 14.07
CA GLN A 2 2.71 32.26 14.96
C GLN A 2 1.87 31.43 15.97
N GLY A 3 1.74 30.10 15.79
CA GLY A 3 1.01 29.23 16.73
C GLY A 3 1.81 28.77 17.96
N GLN A 4 3.10 29.10 18.06
CA GLN A 4 3.98 28.58 19.12
C GLN A 4 4.12 29.54 20.33
N GLU A 5 3.78 30.82 20.19
CA GLU A 5 3.92 31.82 21.26
C GLU A 5 2.97 31.55 22.43
N GLY A 6 1.70 31.20 22.16
CA GLY A 6 0.72 30.87 23.19
C GLY A 6 1.09 29.63 24.01
N ILE A 7 1.64 28.59 23.36
CA ILE A 7 2.09 27.37 24.03
C ILE A 7 3.29 27.67 24.94
N SER A 8 4.27 28.43 24.44
CA SER A 8 5.45 28.84 25.20
C SER A 8 5.10 29.65 26.44
N GLN A 9 4.13 30.56 26.32
CA GLN A 9 3.63 31.36 27.44
C GLN A 9 2.95 30.48 28.50
N ASN A 10 2.05 29.59 28.08
CA ASN A 10 1.33 28.69 28.98
C ASN A 10 2.30 27.74 29.72
N LEU A 11 3.30 27.18 29.04
CA LEU A 11 4.32 26.33 29.66
C LEU A 11 5.15 27.08 30.71
N LYS A 12 5.42 28.38 30.50
CA LYS A 12 6.12 29.23 31.49
C LYS A 12 5.25 29.54 32.70
N GLU A 13 3.95 29.76 32.51
CA GLU A 13 3.02 30.03 33.61
C GLU A 13 2.82 28.78 34.48
N LEU A 14 2.64 27.61 33.86
CA LEU A 14 2.48 26.33 34.56
C LEU A 14 3.75 25.91 35.30
N SER A 15 4.93 26.15 34.73
CA SER A 15 6.21 25.80 35.37
C SER A 15 6.53 26.63 36.62
N GLN A 16 6.00 27.85 36.71
CA GLN A 16 6.16 28.70 37.90
C GLN A 16 5.33 28.22 39.09
N GLN A 17 4.29 27.42 38.86
CA GLN A 17 3.36 26.96 39.90
C GLN A 17 3.56 25.49 40.29
N ALA A 18 4.43 24.77 39.59
CA ALA A 18 4.65 23.34 39.78
C ALA A 18 6.04 23.06 40.39
N HIS A 19 6.09 22.15 41.37
CA HIS A 19 7.37 21.62 41.89
C HIS A 19 8.05 20.68 40.88
N GLU A 20 7.26 20.09 39.98
CA GLU A 20 7.70 19.22 38.90
C GLU A 20 6.86 19.53 37.65
N LEU A 21 7.52 19.80 36.52
CA LEU A 21 6.88 20.09 35.24
C LEU A 21 7.09 18.92 34.29
N MET A 22 6.10 18.04 34.18
CA MET A 22 6.06 17.03 33.11
C MET A 22 5.63 17.69 31.81
N LEU A 23 6.60 17.99 30.94
CA LEU A 23 6.34 18.45 29.58
C LEU A 23 5.89 17.27 28.72
N TRP A 24 4.57 17.19 28.51
CA TRP A 24 4.02 16.37 27.45
C TRP A 24 4.23 17.08 26.11
N LEU A 25 5.47 17.05 25.63
CA LEU A 25 5.74 17.29 24.22
C LEU A 25 5.05 16.15 23.48
N ASP A 26 4.38 16.48 22.38
CA ASP A 26 3.75 15.53 21.47
C ASP A 26 4.85 14.60 20.91
N CYS A 27 5.26 13.64 21.72
CA CYS A 27 6.17 12.55 21.45
C CYS A 27 5.23 11.40 21.09
N ASP A 28 4.69 11.45 19.86
CA ASP A 28 3.73 10.49 19.31
C ASP A 28 4.22 9.04 19.35
N ARG A 29 4.00 8.44 20.53
CA ARG A 29 3.54 7.07 20.75
C ARG A 29 2.37 6.68 19.84
N GLU A 30 1.61 7.65 19.36
CA GLU A 30 0.54 7.50 18.35
C GLU A 30 1.05 6.87 17.04
N GLY A 31 2.34 7.09 16.75
CA GLY A 31 3.18 6.40 15.77
C GLY A 31 3.19 4.87 15.82
N GLU A 32 3.25 4.37 17.03
CA GLU A 32 3.80 3.07 17.38
C GLU A 32 2.72 2.01 17.46
N ALA A 33 1.52 2.41 17.91
CA ALA A 33 0.32 1.58 17.86
C ALA A 33 -0.05 1.20 16.42
N ILE A 34 0.06 2.16 15.50
CA ILE A 34 -0.13 1.88 14.08
C ILE A 34 0.99 0.97 13.56
N ALA A 35 2.25 1.22 13.92
CA ALA A 35 3.36 0.37 13.52
C ALA A 35 3.16 -1.11 13.94
N PHE A 36 2.56 -1.38 15.10
CA PHE A 36 2.18 -2.72 15.54
C PHE A 36 1.09 -3.36 14.65
N ASP A 37 0.00 -2.64 14.37
CA ASP A 37 -1.07 -3.14 13.48
C ASP A 37 -0.53 -3.45 12.06
N LEU A 38 0.56 -2.78 11.66
CA LEU A 38 1.31 -3.07 10.43
C LEU A 38 2.30 -4.24 10.54
N LEU A 39 2.79 -4.54 11.74
CA LEU A 39 3.67 -5.66 12.09
C LEU A 39 2.93 -7.00 12.15
N VAL A 40 1.69 -7.02 12.63
CA VAL A 40 0.95 -8.25 13.00
C VAL A 40 0.46 -9.07 11.79
N ARG A 41 0.76 -8.68 10.55
CA ARG A 41 0.39 -9.45 9.33
C ARG A 41 1.49 -10.39 8.81
N ARG A 42 2.09 -11.16 9.73
CA ARG A 42 2.64 -12.49 9.45
C ARG A 42 2.03 -13.48 10.43
N ALA A 43 1.08 -14.26 9.94
CA ALA A 43 0.51 -15.46 10.56
C ALA A 43 0.57 -15.49 12.10
N HIS A 44 -0.22 -14.64 12.75
CA HIS A 44 -0.95 -15.06 13.93
C HIS A 44 -2.41 -15.16 13.48
N PHE A 45 -3.04 -16.30 13.74
CA PHE A 45 -4.46 -16.52 13.47
C PHE A 45 -5.21 -15.27 13.92
N SER A 46 -5.95 -14.65 12.98
CA SER A 46 -6.81 -13.50 13.26
C SER A 46 -7.52 -13.76 14.57
N ALA A 47 -7.24 -12.94 15.58
CA ALA A 47 -7.83 -13.10 16.90
C ALA A 47 -9.35 -13.08 16.73
N LEU A 48 -9.95 -14.27 16.75
CA LEU A 48 -11.38 -14.45 16.87
C LEU A 48 -11.76 -13.72 18.16
N THR A 49 -12.61 -12.70 18.08
CA THR A 49 -13.19 -12.15 19.31
C THR A 49 -14.04 -13.24 19.97
N TYR A 50 -14.28 -13.14 21.27
CA TYR A 50 -15.18 -14.07 21.96
C TYR A 50 -16.57 -14.06 21.30
N GLU A 51 -17.02 -12.91 20.80
CA GLU A 51 -18.28 -12.75 20.09
C GLU A 51 -18.25 -13.36 18.69
N ASP A 52 -17.15 -13.26 17.95
CA ASP A 52 -16.95 -13.99 16.68
C ASP A 52 -16.91 -15.49 16.89
N THR A 53 -16.29 -15.97 17.98
CA THR A 53 -16.30 -17.39 18.34
C THR A 53 -17.69 -17.84 18.75
N GLN A 54 -18.42 -17.06 19.55
CA GLN A 54 -19.79 -17.40 19.94
C GLN A 54 -20.76 -17.35 18.75
N ASN A 55 -20.62 -16.40 17.83
CA ASN A 55 -21.40 -16.34 16.60
C ASN A 55 -21.02 -17.46 15.64
N ALA A 56 -19.73 -17.80 15.51
CA ALA A 56 -19.29 -18.95 14.74
C ALA A 56 -19.78 -20.26 15.35
N ILE A 57 -19.79 -20.40 16.68
CA ILE A 57 -20.29 -21.58 17.41
C ILE A 57 -21.81 -21.69 17.36
N LYS A 58 -22.54 -20.58 17.50
CA LYS A 58 -24.01 -20.57 17.37
C LYS A 58 -24.47 -20.83 15.93
N ASN A 59 -23.70 -20.42 14.94
CA ASN A 59 -23.99 -20.62 13.52
C ASN A 59 -23.14 -21.74 12.89
N LEU A 60 -22.48 -22.57 13.71
CA LEU A 60 -21.68 -23.71 13.26
C LEU A 60 -22.66 -24.78 12.75
N GLN A 61 -23.02 -24.66 11.47
CA GLN A 61 -23.47 -25.81 10.71
C GLN A 61 -22.24 -26.71 10.55
N THR A 62 -22.40 -28.00 10.86
CA THR A 62 -21.38 -29.02 10.62
C THR A 62 -21.17 -29.20 9.12
N GLU A 63 -20.46 -28.27 8.49
CA GLU A 63 -19.73 -28.60 7.26
C GLU A 63 -18.51 -29.42 7.71
N GLN A 64 -18.61 -30.75 7.58
CA GLN A 64 -17.46 -31.63 7.72
C GLN A 64 -16.40 -31.13 6.73
N ALA A 65 -15.28 -30.62 7.24
CA ALA A 65 -14.09 -30.41 6.44
C ALA A 65 -13.59 -31.79 5.99
N LEU A 66 -14.10 -32.27 4.86
CA LEU A 66 -13.73 -33.55 4.28
C LEU A 66 -12.22 -33.53 4.00
N SER A 67 -11.53 -34.57 4.43
CA SER A 67 -10.15 -34.81 4.07
C SER A 67 -10.02 -34.91 2.55
N LYS A 68 -8.83 -34.58 2.02
CA LYS A 68 -8.56 -34.68 0.58
C LYS A 68 -8.92 -36.06 0.01
N THR A 69 -8.70 -37.11 0.79
CA THR A 69 -9.06 -38.50 0.51
C THR A 69 -10.57 -38.70 0.41
N GLU A 70 -11.35 -38.21 1.37
CA GLU A 70 -12.82 -38.33 1.35
C GLU A 70 -13.46 -37.55 0.18
N ILE A 71 -12.91 -36.38 -0.18
CA ILE A 71 -13.37 -35.63 -1.37
C ILE A 71 -13.03 -36.40 -2.66
N GLN A 72 -11.85 -37.02 -2.74
CA GLN A 72 -11.45 -37.81 -3.90
C GLN A 72 -12.31 -39.08 -4.04
N GLU A 73 -12.62 -39.75 -2.94
CA GLU A 73 -13.52 -40.92 -2.92
C GLU A 73 -14.94 -40.53 -3.34
N LYS A 74 -15.49 -39.42 -2.81
CA LYS A 74 -16.79 -38.90 -3.25
C LYS A 74 -16.81 -38.53 -4.73
N ILE A 75 -15.76 -37.88 -5.26
CA ILE A 75 -15.67 -37.57 -6.69
C ILE A 75 -15.58 -38.84 -7.54
N LEU A 76 -14.88 -39.88 -7.08
CA LEU A 76 -14.80 -41.18 -7.76
C LEU A 76 -16.14 -41.93 -7.79
N GLN A 77 -17.04 -41.66 -6.84
CA GLN A 77 -18.38 -42.24 -6.76
C GLN A 77 -19.42 -41.51 -7.63
N ILE A 78 -19.09 -40.33 -8.17
CA ILE A 78 -19.98 -39.60 -9.07
C ILE A 78 -19.77 -40.16 -10.49
N GLU A 79 -20.72 -40.98 -10.94
CA GLU A 79 -20.74 -41.58 -12.28
C GLU A 79 -21.15 -40.53 -13.34
N GLY A 80 -21.87 -39.49 -12.91
CA GLY A 80 -22.25 -38.36 -13.75
C GLY A 80 -23.49 -38.60 -14.60
N GLU A 81 -24.26 -39.64 -14.30
CA GLU A 81 -25.41 -40.05 -15.10
C GLU A 81 -26.69 -39.29 -14.73
N ASN A 82 -26.86 -38.93 -13.45
CA ASN A 82 -28.09 -38.34 -12.92
C ASN A 82 -27.91 -36.92 -12.39
N ALA A 83 -27.63 -35.97 -13.30
CA ALA A 83 -27.57 -34.55 -12.97
C ALA A 83 -28.92 -33.87 -13.20
N LYS A 84 -29.57 -33.38 -12.13
CA LYS A 84 -30.89 -32.75 -12.19
C LYS A 84 -30.98 -31.53 -11.29
N VAL A 85 -31.62 -30.47 -11.79
CA VAL A 85 -32.01 -29.33 -10.98
C VAL A 85 -33.14 -29.75 -10.04
N VAL A 86 -32.89 -29.71 -8.73
CA VAL A 86 -33.85 -30.10 -7.69
C VAL A 86 -34.72 -28.93 -7.28
N SER A 87 -34.11 -27.75 -7.12
CA SER A 87 -34.85 -26.53 -6.78
C SER A 87 -34.24 -25.29 -7.40
N VAL A 88 -35.10 -24.31 -7.70
CA VAL A 88 -34.73 -22.99 -8.17
C VAL A 88 -35.48 -21.94 -7.36
N SER A 89 -34.78 -21.24 -6.48
CA SER A 89 -35.35 -20.14 -5.69
C SER A 89 -34.89 -18.80 -6.24
N LYS A 90 -35.83 -17.89 -6.50
CA LYS A 90 -35.54 -16.50 -6.90
C LYS A 90 -36.02 -15.54 -5.84
N ASN A 91 -35.11 -14.73 -5.30
CA ASN A 91 -35.43 -13.74 -4.28
C ASN A 91 -34.88 -12.36 -4.67
N PRO A 92 -35.60 -11.26 -4.38
CA PRO A 92 -35.04 -9.93 -4.54
C PRO A 92 -33.90 -9.73 -3.55
N LYS A 93 -32.79 -9.18 -4.04
CA LYS A 93 -31.64 -8.77 -3.25
C LYS A 93 -31.43 -7.29 -3.43
N TYR A 94 -31.28 -6.59 -2.32
CA TYR A 94 -31.05 -5.16 -2.31
C TYR A 94 -29.60 -4.88 -1.97
N LYS A 95 -29.01 -3.93 -2.69
CA LYS A 95 -27.78 -3.29 -2.26
C LYS A 95 -28.15 -1.89 -1.84
N PRO A 96 -28.08 -1.60 -0.54
CA PRO A 96 -28.57 -0.34 -0.03
C PRO A 96 -27.66 0.79 -0.47
N ARG A 97 -28.24 1.92 -0.85
CA ARG A 97 -27.52 3.17 -1.14
C ARG A 97 -26.66 3.60 0.06
N PRO A 98 -25.60 4.40 -0.08
CA PRO A 98 -24.77 4.75 1.07
C PRO A 98 -25.49 5.66 2.08
N THR A 99 -25.04 5.66 3.32
CA THR A 99 -25.41 6.68 4.31
C THR A 99 -24.66 7.99 4.02
N PRO A 100 -25.14 9.16 4.48
CA PRO A 100 -24.41 10.42 4.38
C PRO A 100 -22.96 10.32 4.88
N LEU A 101 -22.05 11.08 4.28
CA LEU A 101 -20.64 11.08 4.67
C LEU A 101 -20.44 11.80 6.00
N ASN A 102 -19.80 11.13 6.96
CA ASN A 102 -19.05 11.79 8.02
C ASN A 102 -17.57 11.88 7.61
N THR A 103 -16.71 12.43 8.47
CA THR A 103 -15.28 12.61 8.15
C THR A 103 -14.54 11.30 7.91
N ILE A 104 -14.79 10.30 8.74
CA ILE A 104 -14.10 9.00 8.68
C ILE A 104 -14.45 8.29 7.36
N GLU A 105 -15.74 8.20 7.02
CA GLU A 105 -16.19 7.61 5.76
C GLU A 105 -15.69 8.39 4.54
N ALA A 106 -15.64 9.72 4.62
CA ALA A 106 -15.09 10.55 3.53
C ALA A 106 -13.60 10.28 3.32
N GLN A 107 -12.80 10.25 4.40
CA GLN A 107 -11.37 9.98 4.30
C GLN A 107 -11.07 8.57 3.77
N LYS A 108 -11.77 7.54 4.27
CA LYS A 108 -11.68 6.17 3.76
C LYS A 108 -12.00 6.10 2.27
N LEU A 109 -13.13 6.69 1.88
CA LEU A 109 -13.60 6.69 0.50
C LEU A 109 -12.61 7.39 -0.43
N ILE A 110 -12.19 8.61 -0.08
CA ILE A 110 -11.25 9.40 -0.87
C ILE A 110 -9.89 8.69 -0.96
N SER A 111 -9.40 8.16 0.16
CA SER A 111 -8.12 7.46 0.19
C SER A 111 -8.13 6.21 -0.69
N ASN A 112 -9.17 5.39 -0.59
CA ASN A 112 -9.30 4.18 -1.40
C ASN A 112 -9.51 4.47 -2.89
N LYS A 113 -10.33 5.48 -3.23
CA LYS A 113 -10.73 5.74 -4.63
C LYS A 113 -9.73 6.61 -5.39
N LEU A 114 -8.99 7.48 -4.71
CA LEU A 114 -8.02 8.39 -5.33
C LEU A 114 -6.56 8.04 -5.04
N ASP A 115 -6.30 6.96 -4.28
CA ASP A 115 -4.98 6.65 -3.71
C ASP A 115 -4.36 7.88 -3.01
N MET A 116 -5.22 8.68 -2.37
CA MET A 116 -4.87 9.95 -1.74
C MET A 116 -4.58 9.75 -0.25
N ALA A 117 -3.54 10.39 0.27
CA ALA A 117 -3.27 10.37 1.70
C ALA A 117 -4.38 11.10 2.47
N SER A 118 -4.74 10.60 3.66
CA SER A 118 -5.86 11.10 4.46
C SER A 118 -5.68 12.56 4.88
N ASP A 119 -4.43 12.99 5.15
CA ASP A 119 -4.08 14.37 5.44
C ASP A 119 -4.28 15.28 4.22
N ILE A 120 -3.89 14.81 3.03
CA ILE A 120 -4.16 15.52 1.77
C ILE A 120 -5.67 15.57 1.51
N ALA A 121 -6.41 14.49 1.73
CA ALA A 121 -7.86 14.45 1.57
C ALA A 121 -8.54 15.49 2.46
N MET A 122 -8.16 15.58 3.74
CA MET A 122 -8.67 16.60 4.66
C MET A 122 -8.33 18.02 4.18
N ILE A 123 -7.09 18.29 3.77
CA ILE A 123 -6.69 19.60 3.22
C ILE A 123 -7.56 19.97 2.00
N LYS A 124 -7.85 19.03 1.11
CA LYS A 124 -8.71 19.27 -0.06
C LYS A 124 -10.15 19.54 0.33
N MET A 125 -10.71 18.77 1.27
CA MET A 125 -12.06 19.02 1.78
C MET A 125 -12.17 20.37 2.49
N GLU A 126 -11.19 20.76 3.30
CA GLU A 126 -11.14 22.07 3.95
C GLU A 126 -11.08 23.22 2.94
N SER A 127 -10.27 23.07 1.89
CA SER A 127 -10.22 24.04 0.80
C SER A 127 -11.57 24.16 0.08
N LEU A 128 -12.25 23.05 -0.21
CA LEU A 128 -13.58 23.04 -0.81
C LEU A 128 -14.63 23.71 0.10
N TYR A 129 -14.55 23.49 1.41
CA TYR A 129 -15.39 24.14 2.40
C TYR A 129 -15.15 25.66 2.44
N GLN A 130 -13.89 26.11 2.48
CA GLN A 130 -13.52 27.53 2.44
C GLN A 130 -13.99 28.22 1.16
N LYS A 131 -14.03 27.49 0.04
CA LYS A 131 -14.59 27.92 -1.24
C LYS A 131 -16.13 27.90 -1.30
N GLY A 132 -16.79 27.44 -0.24
CA GLY A 132 -18.25 27.38 -0.12
C GLY A 132 -18.92 26.31 -0.99
N LEU A 133 -18.18 25.25 -1.36
CA LEU A 133 -18.70 24.18 -2.23
C LEU A 133 -19.29 23.01 -1.46
N ILE A 134 -18.78 22.72 -0.26
CA ILE A 134 -19.25 21.62 0.59
C ILE A 134 -19.52 22.13 2.01
N SER A 135 -20.26 21.34 2.80
CA SER A 135 -20.41 21.57 4.24
C SER A 135 -19.11 21.30 5.00
N TYR A 136 -19.10 21.63 6.30
CA TYR A 136 -17.91 21.49 7.13
C TYR A 136 -17.42 20.03 7.16
N PRO A 137 -16.14 19.76 6.86
CA PRO A 137 -15.65 18.40 6.62
C PRO A 137 -15.15 17.66 7.86
N ARG A 138 -15.25 18.28 9.05
CA ARG A 138 -14.96 17.66 10.36
C ARG A 138 -16.28 17.51 11.10
N THR A 139 -16.90 16.35 10.95
CA THR A 139 -18.19 16.02 11.55
C THR A 139 -18.28 14.51 11.77
N GLU A 140 -18.89 14.12 12.88
CA GLU A 140 -19.24 12.72 13.16
C GLU A 140 -20.62 12.36 12.58
N THR A 141 -21.40 13.37 12.17
CA THR A 141 -22.79 13.25 11.72
C THR A 141 -22.91 12.53 10.37
N ASN A 142 -23.71 11.47 10.33
CA ASN A 142 -24.06 10.73 9.11
C ASN A 142 -25.59 10.72 8.85
N THR A 143 -26.28 11.72 9.37
CA THR A 143 -27.74 11.88 9.28
C THR A 143 -28.11 13.29 8.82
N TYR A 144 -28.96 13.43 7.82
CA TYR A 144 -29.51 14.73 7.45
C TYR A 144 -30.66 15.11 8.39
N HIS A 145 -30.50 16.22 9.11
CA HIS A 145 -31.58 16.78 9.94
C HIS A 145 -32.77 17.23 9.06
N SER A 146 -33.99 17.13 9.60
CA SER A 146 -35.24 17.41 8.89
C SER A 146 -35.36 18.85 8.38
N SER A 147 -34.63 19.79 8.99
CA SER A 147 -34.55 21.18 8.54
C SER A 147 -33.77 21.38 7.24
N ILE A 148 -32.95 20.41 6.81
CA ILE A 148 -32.16 20.50 5.59
C ILE A 148 -33.02 20.12 4.39
N ASN A 149 -33.28 21.09 3.50
CA ASN A 149 -34.00 20.82 2.27
C ASN A 149 -33.08 20.20 1.21
N LEU A 150 -32.99 18.88 1.20
CA LEU A 150 -32.16 18.10 0.27
C LEU A 150 -32.52 18.35 -1.20
N ARG A 151 -33.79 18.63 -1.52
CA ARG A 151 -34.21 18.92 -2.90
C ARG A 151 -33.64 20.24 -3.41
N THR A 152 -33.43 21.22 -2.53
CA THR A 152 -32.74 22.48 -2.88
C THR A 152 -31.29 22.21 -3.27
N ILE A 153 -30.59 21.33 -2.53
CA ILE A 153 -29.21 20.94 -2.86
C ILE A 153 -29.16 20.19 -4.21
N VAL A 154 -30.12 19.29 -4.46
CA VAL A 154 -30.21 18.60 -5.77
C VAL A 154 -30.45 19.60 -6.91
N LYS A 155 -31.33 20.59 -6.70
CA LYS A 155 -31.57 21.66 -7.67
C LYS A 155 -30.30 22.48 -7.92
N GLU A 156 -29.56 22.79 -6.86
CA GLU A 156 -28.28 23.49 -6.96
C GLU A 156 -27.29 22.71 -7.83
N LEU A 157 -27.12 21.40 -7.60
CA LEU A 157 -26.25 20.53 -8.39
C LEU A 157 -26.71 20.33 -9.84
N SER A 158 -27.98 20.57 -10.18
CA SER A 158 -28.50 20.41 -11.54
C SER A 158 -27.87 21.36 -12.56
N HIS A 159 -27.28 22.46 -12.09
CA HIS A 159 -26.52 23.40 -12.92
C HIS A 159 -25.13 22.87 -13.33
N ASN A 160 -24.70 21.74 -12.78
CA ASN A 160 -23.48 21.06 -13.24
C ASN A 160 -23.85 19.96 -14.27
N ASN A 161 -23.27 20.08 -15.47
CA ASN A 161 -23.54 19.19 -16.59
C ASN A 161 -23.27 17.70 -16.27
N LYS A 162 -22.34 17.39 -15.36
CA LYS A 162 -22.02 16.00 -14.95
C LYS A 162 -23.16 15.32 -14.19
N TYR A 163 -24.04 16.09 -13.53
CA TYR A 163 -25.10 15.56 -12.65
C TYR A 163 -26.51 15.91 -13.12
N ASN A 164 -26.66 16.70 -14.19
CA ASN A 164 -27.95 17.25 -14.62
C ASN A 164 -29.02 16.17 -14.87
N GLU A 165 -28.70 15.12 -15.62
CA GLU A 165 -29.67 14.07 -15.92
C GLU A 165 -30.17 13.38 -14.64
N PHE A 166 -29.26 13.10 -13.73
CA PHE A 166 -29.55 12.38 -12.49
C PHE A 166 -30.33 13.23 -11.50
N THR A 167 -29.91 14.48 -11.31
CA THR A 167 -30.61 15.47 -10.48
C THR A 167 -32.03 15.68 -10.98
N ARG A 168 -32.25 15.73 -12.30
CA ARG A 168 -33.60 15.76 -12.90
C ARG A 168 -34.44 14.54 -12.52
N GLN A 169 -33.90 13.33 -12.63
CA GLN A 169 -34.64 12.11 -12.26
C GLN A 169 -34.99 12.06 -10.75
N ILE A 170 -34.12 12.59 -9.89
CA ILE A 170 -34.38 12.72 -8.45
C ILE A 170 -35.46 13.79 -8.18
N LEU A 171 -35.40 14.95 -8.85
CA LEU A 171 -36.39 16.02 -8.72
C LEU A 171 -37.78 15.59 -9.21
N GLU A 172 -37.85 14.83 -10.32
CA GLU A 172 -39.06 14.19 -10.84
C GLU A 172 -39.54 12.99 -9.96
N SER A 173 -38.85 12.70 -8.86
CA SER A 173 -39.13 11.59 -7.93
C SER A 173 -39.05 10.18 -8.53
N LYS A 174 -38.51 10.02 -9.74
CA LYS A 174 -38.23 8.71 -10.35
C LYS A 174 -37.15 7.96 -9.59
N MET A 175 -36.10 8.67 -9.19
CA MET A 175 -34.95 8.13 -8.46
C MET A 175 -34.89 8.50 -6.98
N TRP A 176 -35.79 9.36 -6.50
CA TRP A 176 -35.84 9.74 -5.09
C TRP A 176 -36.17 8.52 -4.21
N GLY A 177 -35.27 8.17 -3.30
CA GLY A 177 -35.51 7.18 -2.25
C GLY A 177 -35.53 7.77 -0.84
N GLY A 178 -35.29 9.09 -0.72
CA GLY A 178 -35.11 9.76 0.56
C GLY A 178 -33.75 9.47 1.18
N PRO A 179 -33.31 10.27 2.17
CA PRO A 179 -32.00 10.09 2.77
C PRO A 179 -31.93 8.75 3.51
N ARG A 180 -30.89 7.94 3.25
CA ARG A 180 -30.56 6.78 4.09
C ARG A 180 -29.76 7.27 5.29
N ASN A 181 -30.43 7.84 6.28
CA ASN A 181 -29.77 8.32 7.48
C ASN A 181 -29.09 7.17 8.24
N GLY A 182 -27.89 7.44 8.77
CA GLY A 182 -27.22 6.57 9.72
C GLY A 182 -27.72 6.78 11.14
N ASN A 183 -26.86 6.52 12.12
CA ASN A 183 -27.15 6.58 13.55
C ASN A 183 -26.26 7.59 14.31
N LEU A 184 -25.40 8.34 13.62
CA LEU A 184 -24.48 9.31 14.24
C LEU A 184 -24.94 10.74 13.96
N ASP A 185 -24.90 11.56 15.01
CA ASP A 185 -25.23 12.99 14.99
C ASP A 185 -24.48 13.70 16.13
N ASP A 186 -23.54 14.58 15.76
CA ASP A 186 -22.78 15.42 16.70
C ASP A 186 -23.60 16.64 17.20
N LYS A 187 -24.81 16.85 16.67
CA LYS A 187 -25.74 17.96 16.96
C LYS A 187 -25.21 19.35 16.63
N ALA A 188 -24.02 19.46 16.05
CA ALA A 188 -23.34 20.71 15.75
C ALA A 188 -23.22 20.95 14.24
N HIS A 189 -22.97 19.90 13.49
CA HIS A 189 -22.65 19.94 12.07
C HIS A 189 -23.49 18.93 11.29
N PRO A 190 -23.97 19.32 10.09
CA PRO A 190 -24.60 18.37 9.18
C PRO A 190 -23.53 17.44 8.57
N PRO A 191 -23.93 16.30 7.97
CA PRO A 191 -23.00 15.44 7.23
C PRO A 191 -22.25 16.22 6.14
N ILE A 192 -21.16 15.66 5.64
CA ILE A 192 -20.43 16.19 4.49
C ILE A 192 -21.30 16.06 3.24
N HIS A 193 -21.68 17.19 2.65
CA HIS A 193 -22.54 17.27 1.46
C HIS A 193 -22.22 18.53 0.63
N PRO A 194 -22.55 18.54 -0.67
CA PRO A 194 -22.35 19.72 -1.49
C PRO A 194 -23.34 20.84 -1.13
N VAL A 195 -22.88 22.08 -1.19
CA VAL A 195 -23.67 23.29 -0.87
C VAL A 195 -23.92 24.14 -2.11
N ARG A 196 -22.97 24.16 -3.05
CA ARG A 196 -23.03 24.94 -4.29
C ARG A 196 -22.44 24.14 -5.45
N HIS A 197 -22.97 24.33 -6.66
CA HIS A 197 -22.39 23.71 -7.85
C HIS A 197 -21.06 24.38 -8.24
N TYR A 198 -20.15 23.59 -8.81
CA TYR A 198 -18.91 24.09 -9.42
C TYR A 198 -18.91 23.83 -10.92
N ASN A 199 -18.57 24.85 -11.71
CA ASN A 199 -18.43 24.78 -13.15
C ASN A 199 -17.14 25.53 -13.55
N PRO A 200 -16.13 24.85 -14.13
CA PRO A 200 -14.81 25.45 -14.39
C PRO A 200 -14.82 26.72 -15.24
N GLU A 201 -15.82 26.87 -16.11
CA GLU A 201 -15.92 27.97 -17.09
C GLU A 201 -16.42 29.29 -16.47
N ASN A 202 -17.19 29.24 -15.38
CA ASN A 202 -17.91 30.39 -14.83
C ASN A 202 -17.82 30.52 -13.30
N SER A 203 -16.93 29.76 -12.65
CA SER A 203 -16.66 29.88 -11.22
C SER A 203 -15.63 30.99 -10.92
N GLN A 204 -15.79 31.69 -9.79
CA GLN A 204 -14.90 32.78 -9.35
C GLN A 204 -13.47 32.30 -9.02
N PHE A 205 -13.33 31.01 -8.73
CA PHE A 205 -12.06 30.34 -8.46
C PHE A 205 -11.98 29.07 -9.31
N LYS A 206 -10.77 28.57 -9.49
CA LYS A 206 -10.52 27.27 -10.11
C LYS A 206 -10.14 26.26 -9.03
N LEU A 207 -10.69 25.06 -9.17
CA LEU A 207 -10.26 23.91 -8.40
C LEU A 207 -9.02 23.30 -9.07
N ASP A 208 -8.08 22.81 -8.27
CA ASP A 208 -7.05 21.92 -8.78
C ASP A 208 -7.63 20.53 -9.10
N ALA A 209 -6.86 19.70 -9.81
CA ALA A 209 -7.35 18.39 -10.26
C ALA A 209 -7.77 17.47 -9.09
N GLN A 210 -7.09 17.54 -7.94
CA GLN A 210 -7.42 16.72 -6.77
C GLN A 210 -8.67 17.26 -6.07
N GLU A 211 -8.81 18.58 -5.95
CA GLU A 211 -10.03 19.21 -5.43
C GLU A 211 -11.25 18.87 -6.29
N GLU A 212 -11.12 18.90 -7.62
CA GLU A 212 -12.21 18.49 -8.52
C GLU A 212 -12.61 17.03 -8.33
N GLN A 213 -11.64 16.14 -8.13
CA GLN A 213 -11.91 14.71 -7.85
C GLN A 213 -12.61 14.52 -6.51
N VAL A 214 -12.14 15.17 -5.44
CA VAL A 214 -12.75 15.10 -4.11
C VAL A 214 -14.18 15.66 -4.12
N TYR A 215 -14.38 16.80 -4.78
CA TYR A 215 -15.70 17.40 -4.95
C TYR A 215 -16.66 16.48 -5.73
N ASP A 216 -16.19 15.82 -6.81
CA ASP A 216 -16.99 14.87 -7.59
C ASP A 216 -17.42 13.65 -6.76
N ILE A 217 -16.51 13.11 -5.93
CA ILE A 217 -16.81 12.01 -5.00
C ILE A 217 -17.93 12.42 -4.04
N ILE A 218 -17.80 13.59 -3.40
CA ILE A 218 -18.79 14.10 -2.42
C ILE A 218 -20.15 14.31 -3.09
N CYS A 219 -20.18 14.91 -4.28
CA CYS A 219 -21.43 15.15 -5.02
C CYS A 219 -22.13 13.84 -5.40
N ARG A 220 -21.40 12.88 -5.97
CA ARG A 220 -21.99 11.60 -6.37
C ARG A 220 -22.45 10.79 -5.16
N HIS A 221 -21.70 10.85 -4.06
CA HIS A 221 -22.07 10.19 -2.82
C HIS A 221 -23.36 10.78 -2.22
N PHE A 222 -23.47 12.11 -2.17
CA PHE A 222 -24.69 12.80 -1.75
C PHE A 222 -25.90 12.39 -2.61
N LEU A 223 -25.76 12.44 -3.94
CA LEU A 223 -26.84 12.06 -4.84
C LEU A 223 -27.22 10.58 -4.69
N ALA A 224 -26.25 9.72 -4.41
CA ALA A 224 -26.50 8.31 -4.11
C ALA A 224 -27.26 8.11 -2.79
N SER A 225 -26.88 8.80 -1.71
CA SER A 225 -27.45 8.60 -0.37
C SER A 225 -28.94 8.97 -0.27
N ILE A 226 -29.44 9.77 -1.22
CA ILE A 226 -30.85 10.17 -1.33
C ILE A 226 -31.62 9.44 -2.46
N SER A 227 -30.93 8.60 -3.24
CA SER A 227 -31.50 7.85 -4.37
C SER A 227 -32.24 6.59 -3.91
N LYS A 228 -32.75 5.76 -4.83
CA LYS A 228 -33.24 4.40 -4.52
C LYS A 228 -32.10 3.40 -4.39
N ASP A 229 -32.30 2.37 -3.58
CA ASP A 229 -31.38 1.23 -3.45
C ASP A 229 -31.30 0.46 -4.78
N ALA A 230 -30.15 -0.16 -5.06
CA ALA A 230 -30.05 -1.04 -6.22
C ALA A 230 -30.76 -2.37 -5.94
N VAL A 231 -31.40 -2.93 -6.96
CA VAL A 231 -32.18 -4.17 -6.86
C VAL A 231 -31.65 -5.20 -7.86
N ALA A 232 -31.30 -6.37 -7.34
CA ALA A 232 -30.99 -7.55 -8.12
C ALA A 232 -31.96 -8.69 -7.80
N GLU A 233 -32.02 -9.67 -8.68
CA GLU A 233 -32.67 -10.95 -8.43
C GLU A 233 -31.58 -11.98 -8.19
N GLU A 234 -31.54 -12.56 -6.99
CA GLU A 234 -30.65 -13.68 -6.66
C GLU A 234 -31.37 -14.99 -6.95
N THR A 235 -30.78 -15.79 -7.84
CA THR A 235 -31.23 -17.14 -8.16
C THR A 235 -30.32 -18.14 -7.45
N THR A 236 -30.88 -18.90 -6.53
CA THR A 236 -30.22 -20.05 -5.90
C THR A 236 -30.70 -21.32 -6.59
N VAL A 237 -29.75 -22.13 -7.05
CA VAL A 237 -30.02 -23.40 -7.74
C VAL A 237 -29.40 -24.51 -6.92
N ILE A 238 -30.19 -25.54 -6.63
CA ILE A 238 -29.71 -26.79 -6.03
C ILE A 238 -29.76 -27.86 -7.11
N VAL A 239 -28.60 -28.47 -7.38
CA VAL A 239 -28.43 -29.54 -8.35
C VAL A 239 -28.11 -30.82 -7.58
N SER A 240 -28.88 -31.87 -7.82
CA SER A 240 -28.50 -33.23 -7.44
C SER A 240 -27.70 -33.83 -8.59
N LEU A 241 -26.58 -34.43 -8.25
CA LEU A 241 -25.74 -35.18 -9.16
C LEU A 241 -25.46 -36.54 -8.50
N ASP A 242 -26.13 -37.56 -9.02
CA ASP A 242 -26.18 -38.89 -8.40
C ASP A 242 -26.60 -38.78 -6.92
N ASN A 243 -25.74 -39.14 -5.97
CA ASN A 243 -26.03 -39.08 -4.53
C ASN A 243 -25.54 -37.78 -3.85
N GLU A 244 -24.96 -36.83 -4.59
CA GLU A 244 -24.39 -35.60 -4.04
C GLU A 244 -25.22 -34.37 -4.44
N THR A 245 -25.14 -33.31 -3.64
CA THR A 245 -25.87 -32.07 -3.86
C THR A 245 -24.92 -30.88 -4.00
N PHE A 246 -25.15 -30.07 -5.02
CA PHE A 246 -24.39 -28.86 -5.32
C PHE A 246 -25.30 -27.64 -5.24
N LYS A 247 -24.81 -26.59 -4.58
CA LYS A 247 -25.51 -25.30 -4.48
C LYS A 247 -24.77 -24.24 -5.27
N GLY A 248 -25.49 -23.51 -6.11
CA GLY A 248 -24.98 -22.35 -6.83
C GLY A 248 -25.86 -21.13 -6.63
N THR A 249 -25.25 -19.96 -6.58
CA THR A 249 -25.97 -18.67 -6.51
C THR A 249 -25.51 -17.77 -7.65
N GLY A 250 -26.45 -17.23 -8.41
CA GLY A 250 -26.21 -16.20 -9.41
C GLY A 250 -27.13 -15.01 -9.20
N GLN A 251 -26.74 -13.82 -9.68
CA GLN A 251 -27.56 -12.62 -9.55
C GLN A 251 -27.65 -11.86 -10.88
N ILE A 252 -28.81 -11.23 -11.09
CA ILE A 252 -29.05 -10.34 -12.24
C ILE A 252 -29.57 -9.01 -11.69
N VAL A 253 -28.81 -7.93 -11.90
CA VAL A 253 -29.24 -6.56 -11.56
C VAL A 253 -30.47 -6.21 -12.40
N LYS A 254 -31.59 -5.92 -11.73
CA LYS A 254 -32.85 -5.50 -12.35
C LYS A 254 -32.96 -3.97 -12.40
N GLN A 255 -32.47 -3.28 -11.37
CA GLN A 255 -32.48 -1.82 -11.26
C GLN A 255 -31.16 -1.35 -10.66
N SER A 256 -30.37 -0.60 -11.43
CA SER A 256 -29.08 -0.07 -10.96
C SER A 256 -29.25 1.10 -9.99
N ASN A 257 -30.27 1.94 -10.20
CA ASN A 257 -30.62 3.07 -9.31
C ASN A 257 -29.38 3.88 -8.91
N TYR A 258 -29.06 4.02 -7.62
CA TYR A 258 -27.91 4.84 -7.17
C TYR A 258 -26.56 4.46 -7.82
N LEU A 259 -26.39 3.20 -8.26
CA LEU A 259 -25.16 2.73 -8.92
C LEU A 259 -24.92 3.39 -10.28
N GLU A 260 -25.94 3.98 -10.91
CA GLU A 260 -25.79 4.68 -12.19
C GLU A 260 -24.97 5.98 -12.06
N ILE A 261 -25.11 6.72 -10.94
CA ILE A 261 -24.28 7.90 -10.68
C ILE A 261 -23.01 7.58 -9.89
N TYR A 262 -23.10 6.62 -8.98
CA TYR A 262 -22.07 6.33 -7.99
C TYR A 262 -21.24 5.11 -8.38
N HIS A 263 -20.54 5.25 -9.51
CA HIS A 263 -19.66 4.23 -10.09
C HIS A 263 -18.47 3.80 -9.19
N LEU A 264 -18.26 4.51 -8.08
CA LEU A 264 -17.31 4.13 -7.03
C LEU A 264 -17.74 2.86 -6.31
N ASP A 265 -19.04 2.52 -6.37
CA ASP A 265 -19.61 1.30 -5.86
C ASP A 265 -20.09 0.41 -7.02
N GLN A 266 -19.89 -0.90 -6.90
CA GLN A 266 -20.19 -1.86 -7.98
C GLN A 266 -20.90 -3.09 -7.46
N TRP A 267 -21.89 -3.57 -8.21
CA TRP A 267 -22.53 -4.84 -7.95
C TRP A 267 -21.78 -5.95 -8.70
N GLU A 268 -20.89 -6.64 -7.99
CA GLU A 268 -20.25 -7.84 -8.52
C GLU A 268 -21.22 -9.02 -8.41
N SER A 269 -21.53 -9.66 -9.53
CA SER A 269 -22.38 -10.85 -9.53
C SER A 269 -22.06 -11.79 -10.68
N ASP A 270 -22.00 -13.07 -10.37
CA ASP A 270 -22.05 -14.12 -11.37
C ASP A 270 -23.45 -14.21 -11.98
N LYS A 271 -23.53 -14.18 -13.30
CA LYS A 271 -24.80 -14.32 -14.01
C LYS A 271 -25.08 -15.81 -14.21
N PHE A 272 -26.17 -16.29 -13.65
CA PHE A 272 -26.66 -17.62 -13.98
C PHE A 272 -27.52 -17.58 -15.24
N PRO A 273 -27.43 -18.61 -16.11
CA PRO A 273 -28.47 -18.86 -17.10
C PRO A 273 -29.79 -19.20 -16.38
N GLU A 274 -30.90 -19.16 -17.10
CA GLU A 274 -32.17 -19.62 -16.54
C GLU A 274 -32.15 -21.14 -16.36
N PHE A 275 -32.52 -21.59 -15.16
CA PHE A 275 -32.71 -22.99 -14.81
C PHE A 275 -34.19 -23.25 -14.53
N GLN A 276 -34.64 -24.45 -14.87
CA GLN A 276 -35.98 -24.93 -14.53
C GLN A 276 -35.87 -26.09 -13.55
N GLU A 277 -36.77 -26.14 -12.57
CA GLU A 277 -36.88 -27.30 -11.70
C GLU A 277 -37.18 -28.55 -12.53
N GLY A 278 -36.50 -29.63 -12.20
CA GLY A 278 -36.59 -30.88 -12.94
C GLY A 278 -35.72 -30.96 -14.19
N GLN A 279 -35.05 -29.88 -14.60
CA GLN A 279 -34.16 -29.86 -15.77
C GLN A 279 -32.99 -30.82 -15.59
N ALA A 280 -32.80 -31.73 -16.56
CA ALA A 280 -31.63 -32.59 -16.63
C ALA A 280 -30.42 -31.82 -17.19
N LEU A 281 -29.26 -31.93 -16.53
CA LEU A 281 -28.02 -31.28 -16.92
C LEU A 281 -27.12 -32.25 -17.68
N LYS A 282 -27.08 -32.15 -19.01
CA LYS A 282 -26.35 -33.12 -19.87
C LYS A 282 -24.87 -32.81 -20.10
N LYS A 283 -24.41 -31.61 -19.74
CA LYS A 283 -23.03 -31.14 -20.00
C LYS A 283 -22.53 -30.37 -18.79
N PHE A 284 -21.73 -31.02 -17.97
CA PHE A 284 -21.06 -30.40 -16.83
C PHE A 284 -19.64 -30.95 -16.72
N GLN A 285 -18.78 -30.21 -16.03
CA GLN A 285 -17.43 -30.62 -15.69
C GLN A 285 -17.28 -30.53 -14.18
N LEU A 286 -16.81 -31.61 -13.57
CA LEU A 286 -16.40 -31.60 -12.16
C LEU A 286 -14.95 -31.18 -12.08
N GLU A 287 -14.69 -30.08 -11.37
CA GLU A 287 -13.35 -29.57 -11.13
C GLU A 287 -13.08 -29.53 -9.62
N LEU A 288 -12.07 -30.27 -9.17
CA LEU A 288 -11.59 -30.18 -7.81
C LEU A 288 -10.71 -28.93 -7.66
N LYS A 289 -11.27 -27.86 -7.10
CA LYS A 289 -10.53 -26.63 -6.81
C LYS A 289 -9.82 -26.73 -5.47
N ARG A 290 -8.49 -26.75 -5.50
CA ARG A 290 -7.67 -26.63 -4.30
C ARG A 290 -7.45 -25.16 -3.99
N ASN A 291 -8.04 -24.69 -2.89
CA ASN A 291 -7.79 -23.36 -2.36
C ASN A 291 -6.80 -23.43 -1.20
N THR A 292 -6.01 -22.37 -1.03
CA THR A 292 -5.16 -22.16 0.14
C THR A 292 -5.48 -20.81 0.75
N THR A 293 -5.52 -20.75 2.08
CA THR A 293 -5.63 -19.48 2.79
C THR A 293 -4.39 -18.65 2.53
N LYS A 294 -4.57 -17.37 2.23
CA LYS A 294 -3.48 -16.41 2.12
C LYS A 294 -3.30 -15.69 3.46
N PRO A 295 -2.07 -15.29 3.83
CA PRO A 295 -1.88 -14.42 4.98
C PRO A 295 -2.61 -13.09 4.76
N PRO A 296 -3.08 -12.42 5.83
CA PRO A 296 -3.67 -11.09 5.71
C PRO A 296 -2.75 -10.10 4.98
N SER A 297 -3.30 -9.27 4.07
CA SER A 297 -2.54 -8.23 3.36
C SER A 297 -2.09 -7.13 4.31
N TYR A 298 -1.01 -6.39 4.07
CA TYR A 298 -0.76 -5.15 4.84
C TYR A 298 -1.94 -4.17 4.79
N LEU A 299 -2.05 -3.29 5.79
CA LEU A 299 -3.11 -2.28 5.86
C LEU A 299 -2.90 -1.20 4.81
N SER A 300 -3.94 -0.89 4.06
CA SER A 300 -4.04 0.39 3.37
C SER A 300 -4.38 1.49 4.37
N GLU A 301 -4.37 2.75 3.91
CA GLU A 301 -4.76 3.88 4.75
C GLU A 301 -6.25 3.86 5.10
N SER A 302 -7.11 3.44 4.17
CA SER A 302 -8.53 3.18 4.49
C SER A 302 -8.65 2.12 5.59
N ASP A 303 -7.94 0.98 5.46
CA ASP A 303 -8.01 -0.10 6.47
C ASP A 303 -7.49 0.37 7.84
N LEU A 304 -6.52 1.28 7.85
CA LEU A 304 -5.96 1.83 9.07
C LEU A 304 -6.93 2.81 9.74
N ILE A 305 -7.55 3.71 8.97
CA ILE A 305 -8.60 4.61 9.46
C ILE A 305 -9.76 3.77 10.06
N ASP A 306 -10.18 2.72 9.35
CA ASP A 306 -11.19 1.77 9.82
C ASP A 306 -10.85 1.15 11.18
N LYS A 307 -9.61 0.70 11.35
CA LYS A 307 -9.14 0.12 12.62
C LYS A 307 -9.06 1.15 13.73
N MET A 308 -8.57 2.35 13.44
CA MET A 308 -8.49 3.43 14.41
C MET A 308 -9.88 3.81 14.94
N ASP A 309 -10.87 3.96 14.05
CA ASP A 309 -12.27 4.21 14.42
C ASP A 309 -12.86 3.08 15.27
N GLN A 310 -12.71 1.82 14.83
CA GLN A 310 -13.16 0.64 15.58
C GLN A 310 -12.55 0.53 16.99
N HIS A 311 -11.30 0.99 17.14
CA HIS A 311 -10.59 1.00 18.41
C HIS A 311 -10.78 2.30 19.20
N GLY A 312 -11.60 3.25 18.73
CA GLY A 312 -11.82 4.53 19.40
C GLY A 312 -10.58 5.41 19.49
N ILE A 313 -9.67 5.32 18.51
CA ILE A 313 -8.48 6.14 18.42
C ILE A 313 -8.67 7.24 17.39
N GLY A 314 -8.47 8.47 17.84
CA GLY A 314 -8.58 9.65 17.01
C GLY A 314 -10.04 10.05 16.79
N THR A 315 -10.19 11.29 16.35
CA THR A 315 -11.48 11.91 16.04
C THR A 315 -11.55 12.28 14.56
N ASP A 316 -12.68 12.80 14.11
CA ASP A 316 -12.83 13.47 12.82
C ASP A 316 -11.72 14.53 12.58
N ALA A 317 -11.22 15.15 13.64
CA ALA A 317 -10.14 16.13 13.58
C ALA A 317 -8.71 15.54 13.60
N THR A 318 -8.46 14.38 14.22
CA THR A 318 -7.07 13.95 14.50
C THR A 318 -6.63 12.68 13.78
N ILE A 319 -7.55 11.89 13.23
CA ILE A 319 -7.22 10.57 12.65
C ILE A 319 -6.15 10.63 11.54
N HIS A 320 -6.27 11.60 10.64
CA HIS A 320 -5.31 11.82 9.55
C HIS A 320 -3.94 12.33 10.05
N GLU A 321 -3.93 13.06 11.16
CA GLU A 321 -2.70 13.58 11.77
C GLU A 321 -1.89 12.44 12.38
N HIS A 322 -2.53 11.53 13.11
CA HIS A 322 -1.89 10.32 13.64
C HIS A 322 -1.19 9.55 12.52
N ILE A 323 -1.91 9.28 11.42
CA ILE A 323 -1.38 8.56 10.25
C ILE A 323 -0.20 9.29 9.60
N ARG A 324 -0.23 10.63 9.57
CA ARG A 324 0.90 11.43 9.05
C ARG A 324 2.11 11.36 9.98
N LYS A 325 1.90 11.47 11.30
CA LYS A 325 2.95 11.47 12.32
C LYS A 325 3.77 10.18 12.31
N ILE A 326 3.13 9.02 12.17
CA ILE A 326 3.83 7.73 12.14
C ILE A 326 4.83 7.64 10.97
N GLN A 327 4.49 8.28 9.85
CA GLN A 327 5.31 8.30 8.64
C GLN A 327 6.42 9.35 8.77
N ALA A 328 6.08 10.53 9.28
CA ALA A 328 7.04 11.62 9.50
C ALA A 328 8.14 11.23 10.50
N ARG A 329 7.81 10.36 11.47
CA ARG A 329 8.73 9.82 12.48
C ARG A 329 9.42 8.53 12.05
N GLU A 330 9.20 8.10 10.81
CA GLU A 330 9.81 6.91 10.22
C GLU A 330 9.51 5.61 10.98
N TYR A 331 8.36 5.49 11.66
CA TYR A 331 7.93 4.22 12.27
C TYR A 331 7.27 3.29 11.26
N ALA A 332 6.63 3.87 10.24
CA ALA A 332 6.07 3.16 9.12
C ALA A 332 6.24 3.96 7.83
N TYR A 333 6.17 3.27 6.69
CA TYR A 333 6.23 3.88 5.37
C TYR A 333 5.26 3.18 4.42
N LYS A 334 4.83 3.87 3.37
CA LYS A 334 3.96 3.29 2.35
C LYS A 334 4.78 2.65 1.24
N VAL A 335 4.41 1.42 0.87
CA VAL A 335 4.82 0.76 -0.37
C VAL A 335 3.58 0.59 -1.25
N LYS A 336 3.52 1.34 -2.34
CA LYS A 336 2.26 1.58 -3.07
C LYS A 336 1.24 2.18 -2.09
N LYS A 337 0.05 1.59 -1.95
CA LYS A 337 -1.00 2.02 -1.01
C LYS A 337 -0.96 1.36 0.36
N TYR A 338 0.01 0.48 0.61
CA TYR A 338 0.06 -0.31 1.84
C TYR A 338 1.14 0.17 2.77
N PHE A 339 0.80 0.31 4.04
CA PHE A 339 1.74 0.63 5.09
C PHE A 339 2.60 -0.59 5.46
N LYS A 340 3.89 -0.34 5.69
CA LYS A 340 4.82 -1.31 6.23
C LYS A 340 5.58 -0.69 7.41
N PRO A 341 5.82 -1.46 8.48
CA PRO A 341 6.61 -0.99 9.60
C PRO A 341 8.09 -0.87 9.17
N THR A 342 8.79 0.14 9.67
CA THR A 342 10.25 0.22 9.58
C THR A 342 10.88 -0.57 10.71
N THR A 343 12.16 -0.91 10.61
CA THR A 343 12.85 -1.54 11.74
C THR A 343 12.82 -0.67 13.00
N LEU A 344 12.79 0.66 12.85
CA LEU A 344 12.62 1.58 13.97
C LEU A 344 11.29 1.33 14.70
N GLY A 345 10.18 1.31 13.96
CA GLY A 345 8.86 1.02 14.53
C GLY A 345 8.78 -0.39 15.15
N GLN A 346 9.38 -1.39 14.50
CA GLN A 346 9.43 -2.76 15.04
C GLN A 346 10.22 -2.86 16.34
N ALA A 347 11.41 -2.26 16.40
CA ALA A 347 12.27 -2.27 17.57
C ALA A 347 11.60 -1.58 18.76
N LEU A 348 10.88 -0.50 18.50
CA LEU A 348 10.18 0.29 19.51
C LEU A 348 9.04 -0.50 20.17
N VAL A 349 8.20 -1.13 19.37
CA VAL A 349 7.12 -1.99 19.89
C VAL A 349 7.68 -3.15 20.70
N GLN A 350 8.71 -3.85 20.19
CA GLN A 350 9.36 -4.95 20.91
C GLN A 350 10.00 -4.48 22.23
N ALA A 351 10.54 -3.26 22.26
CA ALA A 351 11.11 -2.69 23.47
C ALA A 351 10.02 -2.45 24.54
N TYR A 352 8.85 -1.94 24.16
CA TYR A 352 7.71 -1.78 25.08
C TYR A 352 7.17 -3.11 25.59
N GLU A 353 7.02 -4.10 24.72
CA GLU A 353 6.65 -5.46 25.11
C GLU A 353 7.64 -6.04 26.13
N LYS A 354 8.93 -5.84 25.89
CA LYS A 354 9.99 -6.36 26.75
C LYS A 354 9.94 -5.79 28.17
N ILE A 355 9.60 -4.51 28.32
CA ILE A 355 9.49 -3.85 29.63
C ILE A 355 8.10 -3.96 30.26
N GLY A 356 7.17 -4.68 29.60
CA GLY A 356 5.82 -4.90 30.11
C GLY A 356 4.96 -3.64 30.19
N VAL A 357 5.14 -2.71 29.23
CA VAL A 357 4.27 -1.53 29.11
C VAL A 357 3.54 -1.57 27.77
N GLU A 358 2.21 -1.47 27.81
CA GLU A 358 1.35 -1.75 26.65
C GLU A 358 1.03 -0.50 25.81
N LEU A 359 2.05 0.31 25.54
CA LEU A 359 1.87 1.63 24.91
C LEU A 359 1.59 1.57 23.41
N TYR A 360 1.93 0.44 22.82
CA TYR A 360 1.66 0.10 21.44
C TYR A 360 0.24 -0.47 21.25
N LYS A 361 -0.52 -0.69 22.34
CA LYS A 361 -1.92 -1.13 22.26
C LYS A 361 -2.86 0.09 22.20
N PRO A 362 -4.05 -0.07 21.59
CA PRO A 362 -4.98 1.04 21.44
C PRO A 362 -5.65 1.49 22.75
N ASP A 363 -5.67 0.62 23.75
CA ASP A 363 -6.57 0.73 24.92
C ASP A 363 -6.37 2.03 25.71
N LEU A 364 -5.12 2.41 25.98
CA LEU A 364 -4.80 3.61 26.76
C LEU A 364 -5.29 4.89 26.06
N ARG A 365 -5.16 4.93 24.73
CA ARG A 365 -5.61 6.06 23.93
C ARG A 365 -7.13 6.07 23.84
N ALA A 366 -7.75 4.93 23.60
CA ALA A 366 -9.20 4.81 23.54
C ALA A 366 -9.87 5.24 24.86
N ASP A 367 -9.31 4.85 26.00
CA ASP A 367 -9.79 5.28 27.32
C ASP A 367 -9.68 6.80 27.50
N MET A 368 -8.57 7.38 27.06
CA MET A 368 -8.35 8.83 27.11
C MET A 368 -9.35 9.58 26.22
N GLU A 369 -9.55 9.18 24.96
CA GLU A 369 -10.53 9.78 24.04
C GLU A 369 -11.94 9.71 24.63
N LYS A 370 -12.32 8.53 25.16
CA LYS A 370 -13.61 8.33 25.83
C LYS A 370 -13.79 9.28 27.00
N LYS A 371 -12.80 9.41 27.89
CA LYS A 371 -12.85 10.32 29.03
C LYS A 371 -12.89 11.79 28.61
N MET A 372 -12.13 12.18 27.57
CA MET A 372 -12.20 13.53 27.01
C MET A 372 -13.59 13.84 26.43
N LYS A 373 -14.26 12.86 25.82
CA LYS A 373 -15.66 13.01 25.41
C LYS A 373 -16.59 13.21 26.62
N LEU A 374 -16.43 12.46 27.70
CA LEU A 374 -17.21 12.66 28.94
C LEU A 374 -17.01 14.06 29.53
N VAL A 375 -15.78 14.58 29.50
CA VAL A 375 -15.50 15.97 29.89
C VAL A 375 -16.22 16.96 28.98
N SER A 376 -16.23 16.74 27.67
CA SER A 376 -16.94 17.60 26.71
C SER A 376 -18.47 17.64 26.92
N LEU A 377 -19.03 16.54 27.45
CA LEU A 377 -20.44 16.40 27.79
C LEU A 377 -20.79 16.93 29.19
N GLY A 378 -19.79 17.30 30.01
CA GLY A 378 -19.98 17.69 31.40
C GLY A 378 -20.26 16.52 32.35
N GLU A 379 -20.04 15.27 31.91
CA GLU A 379 -20.26 14.05 32.69
C GLU A 379 -19.02 13.65 33.53
N LEU A 380 -17.85 14.16 33.18
CA LEU A 380 -16.60 13.99 33.94
C LEU A 380 -15.97 15.35 34.19
N ASP A 381 -15.59 15.60 35.45
CA ASP A 381 -14.87 16.81 35.82
C ASP A 381 -13.45 16.81 35.23
N LYS A 382 -13.03 17.97 34.68
CA LYS A 382 -11.74 18.14 34.01
C LYS A 382 -10.57 17.88 34.95
N ASP A 383 -10.62 18.39 36.18
CA ASP A 383 -9.51 18.28 37.12
C ASP A 383 -9.35 16.84 37.61
N THR A 384 -10.48 16.14 37.80
CA THR A 384 -10.52 14.71 38.09
C THR A 384 -9.91 13.90 36.96
N PHE A 385 -10.31 14.15 35.71
CA PHE A 385 -9.72 13.52 34.52
C PHE A 385 -8.21 13.72 34.47
N LEU A 386 -7.73 14.97 34.58
CA LEU A 386 -6.31 15.28 34.54
C LEU A 386 -5.53 14.54 35.62
N LYS A 387 -6.03 14.54 36.86
CA LYS A 387 -5.37 13.86 37.98
C LYS A 387 -5.24 12.35 37.76
N GLU A 388 -6.31 11.71 37.29
CA GLU A 388 -6.30 10.26 37.00
C GLU A 388 -5.37 9.91 35.85
N THR A 389 -5.43 10.65 34.75
CA THR A 389 -4.58 10.44 33.58
C THR A 389 -3.11 10.68 33.91
N MET A 390 -2.78 11.76 34.63
CA MET A 390 -1.40 12.02 35.05
C MET A 390 -0.86 10.89 35.93
N LYS A 391 -1.65 10.38 36.88
CA LYS A 391 -1.26 9.25 37.71
C LYS A 391 -1.00 7.97 36.89
N GLN A 392 -1.83 7.68 35.88
CA GLN A 392 -1.58 6.55 34.97
C GLN A 392 -0.29 6.71 34.18
N MET A 393 0.00 7.93 33.71
CA MET A 393 1.22 8.23 32.94
C MET A 393 2.48 8.23 33.80
N GLU A 394 2.40 8.68 35.04
CA GLU A 394 3.47 8.61 36.03
C GLU A 394 3.91 7.15 36.25
N GLN A 395 2.96 6.23 36.45
CA GLN A 395 3.24 4.80 36.58
C GLN A 395 3.92 4.20 35.34
N VAL A 396 3.50 4.65 34.15
CA VAL A 396 4.14 4.28 32.89
C VAL A 396 5.58 4.80 32.83
N TYR A 397 5.78 6.06 33.21
CA TYR A 397 7.08 6.72 33.22
C TYR A 397 8.05 6.00 34.17
N GLU A 398 7.64 5.74 35.41
CA GLU A 398 8.43 5.01 36.41
C GLU A 398 8.86 3.63 35.89
N LYS A 399 7.97 2.90 35.22
CA LYS A 399 8.32 1.60 34.61
C LYS A 399 9.38 1.74 33.52
N VAL A 400 9.21 2.72 32.63
CA VAL A 400 10.16 2.98 31.54
C VAL A 400 11.52 3.40 32.09
N GLU A 401 11.55 4.26 33.10
CA GLU A 401 12.78 4.75 33.75
C GLU A 401 13.52 3.61 34.47
N ASN A 402 12.81 2.85 35.31
CA ASN A 402 13.40 1.72 36.05
C ASN A 402 13.91 0.59 35.13
N GLN A 403 13.32 0.44 33.94
CA GLN A 403 13.68 -0.62 32.99
C GLN A 403 14.40 -0.08 31.74
N GLN A 404 14.90 1.16 31.78
CA GLN A 404 15.59 1.80 30.67
C GLN A 404 16.73 0.93 30.09
N PRO A 405 17.58 0.26 30.89
CA PRO A 405 18.65 -0.59 30.34
C PRO A 405 18.11 -1.75 29.50
N LEU A 406 17.00 -2.36 29.92
CA LEU A 406 16.35 -3.46 29.21
C LEU A 406 15.72 -2.98 27.90
N MET A 407 15.10 -1.79 27.93
CA MET A 407 14.56 -1.15 26.74
C MET A 407 15.66 -0.85 25.72
N ILE A 408 16.77 -0.25 26.16
CA ILE A 408 17.93 0.07 25.31
C ILE A 408 18.53 -1.21 24.72
N ASP A 409 18.71 -2.27 25.52
CA ASP A 409 19.25 -3.54 25.04
C ASP A 409 18.35 -4.17 23.98
N GLN A 410 17.03 -4.30 24.24
CA GLN A 410 16.07 -4.84 23.28
C GLN A 410 16.03 -4.01 22.00
N PHE A 411 15.91 -2.69 22.14
CA PHE A 411 15.91 -1.77 21.01
C PHE A 411 17.20 -1.90 20.21
N THR A 412 18.35 -1.97 20.89
CA THR A 412 19.66 -2.14 20.27
C THR A 412 19.79 -3.48 19.58
N GLN A 413 19.24 -4.58 20.09
CA GLN A 413 19.26 -5.88 19.43
C GLN A 413 18.41 -5.85 18.14
N SER A 414 17.17 -5.39 18.24
CA SER A 414 16.25 -5.26 17.11
C SER A 414 16.78 -4.29 16.05
N TYR A 415 17.41 -3.20 16.48
CA TYR A 415 17.96 -2.15 15.60
C TYR A 415 19.35 -2.50 15.05
N LYS A 416 20.24 -3.16 15.81
CA LYS A 416 21.54 -3.65 15.31
C LYS A 416 21.36 -4.71 14.23
N HIS A 417 20.33 -5.55 14.28
CA HIS A 417 20.06 -6.46 13.17
C HIS A 417 19.67 -5.75 11.86
N ALA A 418 19.17 -4.51 11.93
CA ALA A 418 18.94 -3.67 10.75
C ALA A 418 20.09 -2.70 10.41
N PHE A 419 20.94 -2.35 11.37
CA PHE A 419 22.09 -1.45 11.17
C PHE A 419 23.43 -2.17 10.94
N THR A 420 23.57 -3.45 11.27
CA THR A 420 24.73 -4.27 10.88
C THR A 420 24.81 -4.47 9.37
N SER A 421 23.75 -4.18 8.62
CA SER A 421 23.81 -4.07 7.15
C SER A 421 24.19 -2.66 6.65
N ARG A 422 24.33 -1.64 7.49
CA ARG A 422 24.55 -0.24 7.05
C ARG A 422 25.71 0.52 7.71
N TYR A 423 26.16 0.16 8.91
CA TYR A 423 27.18 0.93 9.67
C TYR A 423 28.31 0.13 10.32
N TYR A 424 28.57 -1.11 9.87
CA TYR A 424 29.79 -1.84 10.26
C TYR A 424 31.03 -1.40 9.43
N TYR A 425 31.15 -0.11 9.13
CA TYR A 425 32.21 0.45 8.28
C TYR A 425 32.85 1.73 8.82
N ASP A 426 32.71 2.00 10.11
CA ASP A 426 33.46 3.09 10.77
C ASP A 426 34.58 2.55 11.69
N LYS A 427 35.43 1.72 11.11
CA LYS A 427 36.79 1.49 11.61
C LYS A 427 37.74 1.53 10.42
N LYS A 428 38.44 2.66 10.28
CA LYS A 428 39.63 2.91 9.46
C LYS A 428 39.62 2.24 8.10
N ASP A 429 39.32 3.01 7.05
CA ASP A 429 39.82 2.84 5.68
C ASP A 429 40.45 1.46 5.42
N GLN A 430 39.62 0.42 5.25
CA GLN A 430 40.07 -0.72 4.46
C GLN A 430 40.02 -0.26 3.01
N THR A 431 41.00 0.54 2.64
CA THR A 431 41.28 0.87 1.26
C THR A 431 41.95 -0.32 0.62
N PHE A 432 41.41 -0.75 -0.51
CA PHE A 432 41.89 -1.91 -1.24
C PHE A 432 42.75 -1.44 -2.41
N LYS A 433 43.97 -1.95 -2.52
CA LYS A 433 44.81 -1.74 -3.70
C LYS A 433 44.40 -2.72 -4.79
N PHE A 434 43.45 -2.34 -5.62
CA PHE A 434 43.09 -3.13 -6.80
C PHE A 434 43.98 -2.75 -7.99
N ARG A 435 44.92 -3.62 -8.36
CA ARG A 435 45.66 -3.50 -9.62
C ARG A 435 44.86 -4.14 -10.76
N GLY A 436 43.71 -3.55 -11.14
CA GLY A 436 42.86 -4.22 -12.11
C GLY A 436 41.68 -3.41 -12.66
N ALA A 437 41.94 -2.41 -13.50
CA ALA A 437 41.22 -2.05 -14.72
C ALA A 437 41.58 -0.61 -15.10
N ASP A 438 42.10 -0.38 -16.31
CA ASP A 438 42.59 0.90 -16.85
C ASP A 438 43.72 1.62 -16.08
N ASP A 439 44.44 2.52 -16.75
CA ASP A 439 45.61 3.22 -16.19
C ASP A 439 45.25 4.29 -15.14
N GLU A 440 43.97 4.65 -15.03
CA GLU A 440 43.48 5.64 -14.07
C GLU A 440 43.13 5.01 -12.72
N CYS A 441 42.51 3.83 -12.72
CA CYS A 441 42.19 3.11 -11.51
C CYS A 441 43.43 2.44 -10.85
N LYS A 442 44.58 2.38 -11.53
CA LYS A 442 45.89 1.98 -10.93
C LYS A 442 46.45 3.00 -9.93
N LYS A 443 45.95 4.24 -9.91
CA LYS A 443 46.48 5.34 -9.09
C LYS A 443 45.70 5.58 -7.80
N ASN A 444 44.53 4.96 -7.65
CA ASN A 444 43.59 5.24 -6.56
C ASN A 444 43.18 3.94 -5.87
N ASP A 445 42.97 3.99 -4.56
CA ASP A 445 42.42 2.85 -3.84
C ASP A 445 40.92 2.67 -4.13
N MET A 446 40.40 1.46 -3.88
CA MET A 446 38.97 1.18 -3.94
C MET A 446 38.40 0.99 -2.54
N VAL A 447 37.11 1.24 -2.38
CA VAL A 447 36.38 1.11 -1.11
C VAL A 447 35.02 0.45 -1.33
N MET A 448 34.55 -0.35 -0.37
CA MET A 448 33.18 -0.87 -0.40
C MET A 448 32.16 0.22 -0.05
N ARG A 449 31.06 0.29 -0.80
CA ARG A 449 29.93 1.22 -0.64
C ARG A 449 28.61 0.48 -0.82
N LEU A 450 27.52 1.14 -0.47
CA LEU A 450 26.15 0.68 -0.69
C LEU A 450 25.46 1.57 -1.73
N SER A 451 24.66 0.99 -2.62
CA SER A 451 23.81 1.76 -3.53
C SER A 451 22.62 2.38 -2.79
N ASN A 452 21.87 3.27 -3.46
CA ASN A 452 20.63 3.85 -2.90
C ASN A 452 19.61 2.77 -2.49
N GLU A 453 19.63 1.62 -3.17
CA GLU A 453 18.80 0.44 -2.89
C GLU A 453 19.40 -0.48 -1.81
N GLY A 454 20.54 -0.11 -1.21
CA GLY A 454 21.23 -0.88 -0.18
C GLY A 454 22.06 -2.06 -0.71
N ASN A 455 22.37 -2.12 -2.01
CA ASN A 455 23.17 -3.20 -2.57
C ASN A 455 24.68 -2.89 -2.43
N PRO A 456 25.50 -3.81 -1.90
CA PRO A 456 26.94 -3.57 -1.72
C PRO A 456 27.71 -3.63 -3.04
N PHE A 457 28.72 -2.77 -3.18
CA PHE A 457 29.64 -2.72 -4.31
C PHE A 457 30.99 -2.12 -3.91
N ILE A 458 32.06 -2.41 -4.66
CA ILE A 458 33.38 -1.79 -4.51
C ILE A 458 33.49 -0.64 -5.53
N ALA A 459 33.93 0.55 -5.12
CA ALA A 459 34.09 1.72 -6.00
C ALA A 459 35.46 2.38 -5.86
N CYS A 460 35.94 2.96 -6.96
CA CYS A 460 37.20 3.70 -7.00
C CYS A 460 37.08 5.04 -6.26
N LEU A 461 38.09 5.38 -5.44
CA LEU A 461 38.20 6.70 -4.82
C LEU A 461 38.50 7.82 -5.83
N GLY A 462 38.97 7.47 -7.03
CA GLY A 462 39.18 8.41 -8.13
C GLY A 462 37.90 8.95 -8.79
N PHE A 463 36.70 8.62 -8.28
CA PHE A 463 35.44 9.21 -8.75
C PHE A 463 35.44 10.73 -8.52
N PRO A 464 34.98 11.56 -9.48
CA PRO A 464 34.22 11.20 -10.67
C PRO A 464 35.04 10.74 -11.90
N GLN A 465 36.36 10.73 -11.81
CA GLN A 465 37.25 10.56 -12.96
C GLN A 465 37.42 9.08 -13.34
N CYS A 466 37.59 8.19 -12.35
CA CYS A 466 37.37 6.74 -12.54
C CYS A 466 35.97 6.36 -12.04
N ARG A 467 35.07 5.95 -12.95
CA ARG A 467 33.71 5.48 -12.61
C ARG A 467 33.60 3.96 -12.42
N ASN A 468 34.72 3.25 -12.33
CA ASN A 468 34.72 1.81 -12.14
C ASN A 468 34.11 1.43 -10.79
N CYS A 469 33.13 0.53 -10.82
CA CYS A 469 32.50 -0.05 -9.65
C CYS A 469 32.19 -1.54 -9.88
N PHE A 470 32.29 -2.35 -8.82
CA PHE A 470 32.08 -3.80 -8.85
C PHE A 470 30.98 -4.20 -7.88
N PRO A 471 29.82 -4.68 -8.36
CA PRO A 471 28.76 -5.13 -7.47
C PRO A 471 29.20 -6.37 -6.67
N LEU A 472 28.79 -6.42 -5.40
CA LEU A 472 29.00 -7.55 -4.50
C LEU A 472 27.66 -8.29 -4.28
N PRO A 473 27.68 -9.55 -3.81
CA PRO A 473 26.46 -10.26 -3.43
C PRO A 473 25.63 -9.48 -2.41
N LYS A 474 24.30 -9.53 -2.52
CA LYS A 474 23.40 -8.96 -1.51
C LYS A 474 23.62 -9.70 -0.18
N GLY A 475 23.70 -8.94 0.92
CA GLY A 475 24.01 -9.50 2.23
C GLY A 475 25.49 -9.65 2.54
N THR A 476 26.40 -9.21 1.66
CA THR A 476 27.81 -8.98 2.04
C THR A 476 27.86 -7.93 3.13
N SER A 477 28.23 -8.35 4.33
CA SER A 477 28.34 -7.50 5.52
C SER A 477 29.72 -6.89 5.66
N ASN A 478 30.76 -7.62 5.26
CA ASN A 478 32.13 -7.11 5.24
C ASN A 478 32.99 -7.74 4.14
N ILE A 479 34.13 -7.12 3.81
CA ILE A 479 35.16 -7.67 2.92
C ILE A 479 36.55 -7.39 3.52
N VAL A 480 37.52 -8.30 3.36
CA VAL A 480 38.89 -8.15 3.86
C VAL A 480 39.90 -8.53 2.78
N ALA A 481 40.88 -7.67 2.52
CA ALA A 481 41.98 -7.98 1.61
C ALA A 481 42.86 -9.07 2.23
N THR A 482 43.25 -10.06 1.44
CA THR A 482 44.20 -11.09 1.87
C THR A 482 45.53 -10.85 1.17
N ASN A 483 46.62 -11.27 1.82
CA ASN A 483 47.95 -11.29 1.21
C ASN A 483 48.16 -12.50 0.28
N GLU A 484 47.12 -13.33 0.10
CA GLU A 484 47.17 -14.47 -0.78
C GLU A 484 47.11 -14.05 -2.25
N LYS A 485 48.09 -14.50 -3.02
CA LYS A 485 48.09 -14.39 -4.47
C LYS A 485 47.32 -15.54 -5.09
N CYS A 486 46.70 -15.28 -6.24
CA CYS A 486 46.06 -16.32 -7.04
C CYS A 486 47.03 -16.83 -8.12
N GLN A 487 47.48 -18.07 -8.01
CA GLN A 487 48.43 -18.70 -8.96
C GLN A 487 47.90 -18.70 -10.40
N THR A 488 46.59 -18.93 -10.60
CA THR A 488 45.95 -18.90 -11.93
C THR A 488 45.92 -17.51 -12.56
N CYS A 489 45.85 -16.47 -11.73
CA CYS A 489 45.86 -15.11 -12.23
C CYS A 489 47.28 -14.56 -12.44
N GLU A 490 48.22 -14.99 -11.60
CA GLU A 490 49.64 -14.63 -11.70
C GLU A 490 50.26 -15.21 -12.98
N SER A 491 49.90 -16.44 -13.35
CA SER A 491 50.30 -17.06 -14.63
C SER A 491 49.77 -16.36 -15.88
N GLN A 492 48.79 -15.47 -15.72
CA GLN A 492 48.21 -14.64 -16.79
C GLN A 492 48.77 -13.21 -16.79
N GLY A 493 49.86 -12.95 -16.06
CA GLY A 493 50.56 -11.67 -16.01
C GLY A 493 49.83 -10.59 -15.22
N ARG A 494 48.98 -10.98 -14.26
CA ARG A 494 48.10 -10.06 -13.52
C ARG A 494 48.37 -10.13 -12.02
N ASP A 495 48.60 -8.97 -11.41
CA ASP A 495 48.92 -8.84 -9.98
C ASP A 495 47.62 -8.67 -9.16
N PHE A 496 47.27 -9.66 -8.33
CA PHE A 496 45.99 -9.71 -7.62
C PHE A 496 46.12 -10.09 -6.16
N GLN A 497 45.29 -9.46 -5.33
CA GLN A 497 44.98 -9.90 -3.97
C GLN A 497 43.62 -10.59 -3.95
N LYS A 498 43.51 -11.73 -3.25
CA LYS A 498 42.19 -12.31 -2.94
C LYS A 498 41.50 -11.49 -1.85
N ILE A 499 40.18 -11.51 -1.82
CA ILE A 499 39.33 -10.85 -0.83
C ILE A 499 38.53 -11.91 -0.08
N LYS A 500 38.54 -11.86 1.25
CA LYS A 500 37.61 -12.62 2.10
C LYS A 500 36.30 -11.85 2.19
N LEU A 501 35.18 -12.42 1.73
CA LEU A 501 33.83 -11.85 1.90
C LEU A 501 33.18 -12.45 3.15
N PHE A 502 32.41 -11.61 3.85
CA PHE A 502 31.57 -12.00 4.99
C PHE A 502 30.12 -11.83 4.57
N LEU A 503 29.33 -12.89 4.68
CA LEU A 503 27.93 -12.95 4.22
C LEU A 503 26.99 -13.23 5.38
N ASN A 504 25.90 -12.46 5.46
CA ASN A 504 24.83 -12.69 6.42
C ASN A 504 24.15 -14.03 6.18
N THR A 505 24.01 -14.84 7.24
CA THR A 505 23.47 -16.22 7.21
C THR A 505 22.11 -16.36 6.54
N ASN A 506 21.23 -15.37 6.73
CA ASN A 506 19.87 -15.36 6.16
C ASN A 506 19.84 -15.11 4.64
N MET A 507 20.97 -14.76 4.02
CA MET A 507 21.09 -14.44 2.59
C MET A 507 21.86 -15.51 1.80
N VAL A 508 22.37 -16.54 2.49
CA VAL A 508 23.22 -17.60 1.92
C VAL A 508 22.36 -18.84 1.62
N THR A 509 22.16 -19.13 0.34
CA THR A 509 21.39 -20.31 -0.11
C THR A 509 22.12 -21.62 0.25
N ASP A 510 21.39 -22.71 0.52
CA ASP A 510 21.99 -24.01 0.88
C ASP A 510 23.01 -24.54 -0.14
N TYR A 511 22.85 -24.15 -1.40
CA TYR A 511 23.73 -24.55 -2.49
C TYR A 511 25.16 -23.98 -2.40
N ILE A 512 25.35 -22.84 -1.73
CA ILE A 512 26.67 -22.18 -1.64
C ILE A 512 27.37 -22.41 -0.30
N LYS A 513 26.62 -22.89 0.71
CA LYS A 513 27.15 -23.23 2.04
C LYS A 513 28.36 -24.19 2.00
N PRO A 514 28.44 -25.21 1.10
CA PRO A 514 29.59 -26.11 1.05
C PRO A 514 30.91 -25.43 0.65
N TYR A 515 30.85 -24.24 0.07
CA TYR A 515 32.00 -23.48 -0.41
C TYR A 515 32.39 -22.31 0.53
N LEU A 516 31.74 -22.23 1.70
CA LEU A 516 31.92 -21.15 2.67
C LEU A 516 32.27 -21.76 4.03
N THR A 517 33.15 -21.10 4.78
CA THR A 517 33.43 -21.44 6.18
C THR A 517 32.51 -20.65 7.10
N LEU A 518 31.83 -21.32 8.04
CA LEU A 518 31.01 -20.66 9.05
C LEU A 518 31.86 -20.34 10.28
N GLU A 519 32.03 -19.07 10.61
CA GLU A 519 32.72 -18.60 11.82
C GLU A 519 31.84 -17.56 12.52
N LYS A 520 31.51 -17.76 13.82
CA LYS A 520 30.74 -16.81 14.65
C LYS A 520 29.47 -16.28 13.95
N ASP A 521 28.63 -17.20 13.46
CA ASP A 521 27.36 -16.91 12.79
C ASP A 521 27.46 -16.09 11.50
N GLN A 522 28.61 -16.10 10.83
CA GLN A 522 28.80 -15.53 9.49
C GLN A 522 29.47 -16.52 8.54
N TYR A 523 28.99 -16.57 7.30
CA TYR A 523 29.63 -17.36 6.24
C TYR A 523 30.75 -16.55 5.59
N ASN A 524 31.91 -17.17 5.47
CA ASN A 524 33.13 -16.57 4.97
C ASN A 524 33.63 -17.32 3.72
N GLY A 525 34.15 -16.59 2.73
CA GLY A 525 34.80 -17.20 1.56
C GLY A 525 35.89 -16.29 1.00
N VAL A 526 36.94 -16.86 0.41
CA VAL A 526 38.08 -16.11 -0.16
C VAL A 526 38.00 -16.15 -1.69
N PHE A 527 38.01 -14.99 -2.33
CA PHE A 527 37.72 -14.86 -3.77
C PHE A 527 38.70 -13.92 -4.48
N CYS A 528 39.04 -14.20 -5.73
CA CYS A 528 39.78 -13.24 -6.57
C CYS A 528 38.79 -12.26 -7.21
N ALA A 529 39.06 -10.96 -7.24
CA ALA A 529 38.19 -9.99 -7.92
C ALA A 529 38.91 -9.35 -9.12
N TYR A 530 38.30 -9.43 -10.31
CA TYR A 530 38.83 -8.83 -11.55
C TYR A 530 37.73 -8.17 -12.38
N SER A 531 38.11 -7.08 -13.06
CA SER A 531 37.30 -6.35 -14.02
C SER A 531 37.90 -6.36 -15.41
N ASN A 532 37.12 -6.84 -16.38
CA ASN A 532 37.26 -6.47 -17.78
C ASN A 532 35.96 -5.75 -18.18
N LYS A 533 36.03 -4.76 -19.09
CA LYS A 533 34.91 -3.97 -19.66
C LYS A 533 33.69 -4.78 -20.14
N LYS A 534 33.73 -6.12 -20.13
CA LYS A 534 32.61 -7.01 -20.45
C LYS A 534 32.33 -8.17 -19.47
N VAL A 535 33.21 -8.49 -18.50
CA VAL A 535 32.99 -9.63 -17.57
C VAL A 535 33.70 -9.41 -16.23
N ASN A 536 32.97 -9.49 -15.12
CA ASN A 536 33.53 -9.62 -13.76
C ASN A 536 33.88 -11.10 -13.53
N ILE A 537 35.16 -11.46 -13.52
CA ILE A 537 35.58 -12.85 -13.29
C ILE A 537 36.11 -12.96 -11.86
N PHE A 538 35.47 -13.82 -11.06
CA PHE A 538 36.07 -14.37 -9.85
C PHE A 538 36.86 -15.62 -10.24
N CYS A 539 38.17 -15.62 -10.00
CA CYS A 539 39.03 -16.79 -10.28
C CYS A 539 38.88 -17.84 -9.17
N ASP A 540 37.74 -18.51 -9.19
CA ASP A 540 37.56 -19.89 -8.78
C ASP A 540 36.51 -20.45 -9.75
N GLN A 541 36.86 -21.47 -10.54
CA GLN A 541 35.96 -22.03 -11.57
C GLN A 541 34.64 -22.51 -10.97
N ASN A 542 34.62 -22.90 -9.69
CA ASN A 542 33.41 -23.31 -8.98
C ASN A 542 32.52 -22.10 -8.68
N PHE A 543 33.10 -20.99 -8.22
CA PHE A 543 32.31 -19.80 -7.87
C PHE A 543 31.81 -19.03 -9.10
N HIS A 544 32.51 -19.02 -10.25
CA HIS A 544 31.98 -18.36 -11.46
C HIS A 544 30.66 -18.98 -11.95
N THR A 545 30.54 -20.31 -11.85
CA THR A 545 29.35 -21.08 -12.20
C THR A 545 28.21 -20.86 -11.20
N VAL A 546 28.55 -20.80 -9.91
CA VAL A 546 27.64 -20.48 -8.80
C VAL A 546 27.16 -19.02 -8.84
N TYR A 547 28.04 -18.06 -9.14
CA TYR A 547 27.78 -16.63 -9.25
C TYR A 547 26.91 -16.29 -10.46
N LYS A 548 27.19 -16.90 -11.62
CA LYS A 548 26.28 -16.82 -12.78
C LYS A 548 24.90 -17.39 -12.44
N SER A 549 24.82 -18.42 -11.60
CA SER A 549 23.56 -18.98 -11.12
C SER A 549 22.85 -18.06 -10.11
N LEU A 550 23.58 -17.42 -9.19
CA LEU A 550 23.04 -16.41 -8.27
C LEU A 550 22.48 -15.21 -9.03
N ILE A 551 23.21 -14.65 -10.00
CA ILE A 551 22.74 -13.53 -10.82
C ILE A 551 21.63 -13.96 -11.78
N LYS A 552 21.77 -15.08 -12.52
CA LYS A 552 20.72 -15.55 -13.44
C LYS A 552 19.45 -15.91 -12.70
N LYS A 553 19.51 -16.58 -11.54
CA LYS A 553 18.29 -16.98 -10.82
C LYS A 553 17.61 -15.78 -10.18
N TYR A 554 18.34 -14.77 -9.70
CA TYR A 554 17.72 -13.52 -9.21
C TYR A 554 17.16 -12.64 -10.34
N SER A 555 17.88 -12.50 -11.46
CA SER A 555 17.35 -11.78 -12.63
C SER A 555 16.25 -12.57 -13.35
N PHE A 556 16.23 -13.90 -13.26
CA PHE A 556 15.14 -14.75 -13.75
C PHE A 556 13.95 -14.74 -12.79
N GLU A 557 14.12 -14.73 -11.46
CA GLU A 557 13.03 -14.60 -10.48
C GLU A 557 12.42 -13.20 -10.50
N GLN A 558 13.23 -12.14 -10.63
CA GLN A 558 12.74 -10.77 -10.82
C GLN A 558 12.06 -10.59 -12.19
N ASN A 559 12.59 -11.20 -13.26
CA ASN A 559 11.90 -11.21 -14.55
C ASN A 559 10.70 -12.17 -14.56
N LYS A 560 10.63 -13.19 -13.71
CA LYS A 560 9.48 -14.10 -13.59
C LYS A 560 8.37 -13.47 -12.75
N LEU A 561 8.69 -12.67 -11.74
CA LEU A 561 7.74 -11.82 -11.03
C LEU A 561 7.27 -10.65 -11.91
N ALA A 562 8.19 -10.01 -12.65
CA ALA A 562 7.83 -8.95 -13.60
C ALA A 562 7.17 -9.46 -14.90
N LYS A 563 7.35 -10.74 -15.27
CA LYS A 563 6.61 -11.39 -16.36
C LYS A 563 5.34 -12.08 -15.90
N GLN A 564 5.22 -12.58 -14.67
CA GLN A 564 3.92 -13.05 -14.15
C GLN A 564 2.94 -11.87 -13.98
N ASP A 565 3.44 -10.67 -13.65
CA ASP A 565 2.62 -9.45 -13.63
C ASP A 565 2.34 -8.86 -15.03
N ASN A 566 3.06 -9.28 -16.09
CA ASN A 566 2.85 -8.80 -17.47
C ASN A 566 2.30 -9.85 -18.45
N GLU A 567 2.36 -11.15 -18.15
CA GLU A 567 1.87 -12.27 -18.97
C GLU A 567 0.43 -12.68 -18.61
N GLU A 568 -0.18 -12.16 -17.54
CA GLU A 568 -1.66 -12.13 -17.42
C GLU A 568 -2.33 -11.18 -18.44
N THR A 569 -1.52 -10.45 -19.24
CA THR A 569 -2.00 -9.60 -20.34
C THR A 569 -1.30 -9.83 -21.69
N SER A 570 -0.88 -11.06 -22.05
CA SER A 570 -0.83 -11.50 -23.47
C SER A 570 -0.19 -12.89 -23.64
N SER A 571 -0.99 -13.91 -23.94
CA SER A 571 -0.81 -14.84 -25.09
C SER A 571 -1.59 -16.14 -24.88
N THR A 572 -2.79 -16.21 -25.46
CA THR A 572 -3.36 -17.46 -25.97
C THR A 572 -2.70 -17.75 -27.33
N SER A 573 -2.08 -18.93 -27.51
CA SER A 573 -1.78 -19.44 -28.84
C SER A 573 -3.08 -19.96 -29.51
N PRO A 574 -3.17 -19.93 -30.85
CA PRO A 574 -4.39 -20.25 -31.57
C PRO A 574 -4.48 -21.75 -31.85
N GLU A 575 -5.60 -22.37 -31.45
CA GLU A 575 -6.38 -23.42 -32.15
C GLU A 575 -7.03 -24.42 -31.18
N LYS A 576 -8.23 -24.09 -30.68
CA LYS A 576 -9.49 -24.77 -31.07
C LYS A 576 -10.66 -24.17 -30.28
N LYS A 577 -11.74 -23.91 -31.01
CA LYS A 577 -12.90 -23.07 -30.67
C LYS A 577 -13.87 -23.77 -29.73
N SER A 578 -14.38 -23.06 -28.71
CA SER A 578 -15.81 -22.67 -28.62
C SER A 578 -16.16 -22.07 -27.25
N ALA A 579 -16.29 -20.73 -27.18
CA ALA A 579 -17.29 -20.01 -26.38
C ALA A 579 -17.13 -18.49 -26.60
N LEU A 580 -18.18 -17.86 -27.13
CA LEU A 580 -18.25 -16.43 -27.42
C LEU A 580 -18.16 -15.59 -26.13
N LYS A 581 -17.06 -14.88 -25.93
CA LYS A 581 -17.03 -13.59 -25.21
C LYS A 581 -17.03 -12.47 -26.25
N LEU A 582 -18.12 -11.73 -26.34
CA LEU A 582 -18.18 -10.47 -27.06
C LEU A 582 -17.63 -9.35 -26.17
N LYS A 583 -16.45 -8.81 -26.51
CA LYS A 583 -16.17 -7.38 -26.37
C LYS A 583 -15.51 -6.90 -27.67
N LEU A 584 -16.29 -6.11 -28.40
CA LEU A 584 -15.93 -5.38 -29.61
C LEU A 584 -14.71 -4.48 -29.35
N ARG A 585 -13.65 -4.65 -30.13
CA ARG A 585 -12.72 -3.55 -30.45
C ARG A 585 -12.85 -3.30 -31.94
N SER A 586 -13.38 -2.14 -32.31
CA SER A 586 -13.62 -1.79 -33.71
C SER A 586 -12.30 -1.83 -34.50
N PRO A 587 -12.26 -2.46 -35.68
CA PRO A 587 -11.06 -2.47 -36.54
C PRO A 587 -10.55 -1.07 -36.90
N ALA A 588 -11.43 -0.07 -36.91
CA ALA A 588 -11.06 1.32 -37.17
C ALA A 588 -10.15 1.91 -36.08
N VAL A 589 -10.39 1.57 -34.81
CA VAL A 589 -9.57 2.04 -33.68
C VAL A 589 -8.17 1.42 -33.72
N VAL A 590 -8.07 0.12 -34.03
CA VAL A 590 -6.76 -0.55 -34.17
C VAL A 590 -5.97 0.02 -35.34
N LYS A 591 -6.65 0.38 -36.44
CA LYS A 591 -6.00 1.00 -37.61
C LYS A 591 -5.53 2.43 -37.31
N ALA A 592 -6.32 3.21 -36.56
CA ALA A 592 -5.95 4.56 -36.13
C ALA A 592 -4.73 4.56 -35.18
N VAL A 593 -4.70 3.66 -34.19
CA VAL A 593 -3.56 3.54 -33.26
C VAL A 593 -2.27 3.16 -34.00
N LYS A 594 -2.33 2.19 -34.92
CA LYS A 594 -1.16 1.79 -35.72
C LYS A 594 -0.66 2.91 -36.65
N GLN A 595 -1.56 3.77 -37.14
CA GLN A 595 -1.19 4.91 -37.96
C GLN A 595 -0.47 5.98 -37.12
N ILE A 596 -1.00 6.31 -35.93
CA ILE A 596 -0.40 7.27 -34.99
C ILE A 596 0.98 6.79 -34.53
N GLU A 597 1.16 5.50 -34.21
CA GLU A 597 2.47 4.93 -33.85
C GLU A 597 3.50 5.05 -34.99
N LYS A 598 3.05 4.94 -36.24
CA LYS A 598 3.90 5.06 -37.42
C LYS A 598 4.32 6.51 -37.65
N GLU A 599 3.41 7.46 -37.47
CA GLU A 599 3.68 8.90 -37.55
C GLU A 599 4.65 9.35 -36.44
N ILE A 600 4.46 8.91 -35.20
CA ILE A 600 5.39 9.16 -34.08
C ILE A 600 6.79 8.62 -34.37
N LYS A 601 6.90 7.43 -34.99
CA LYS A 601 8.21 6.87 -35.37
C LYS A 601 8.90 7.70 -36.45
N VAL A 602 8.17 8.20 -37.44
CA VAL A 602 8.74 9.03 -38.52
C VAL A 602 9.21 10.37 -37.97
N GLU A 603 8.41 11.01 -37.11
CA GLU A 603 8.76 12.31 -36.50
C GLU A 603 10.00 12.18 -35.61
N ASN A 604 10.09 11.12 -34.79
CA ASN A 604 11.27 10.84 -33.97
C ASN A 604 12.55 10.57 -34.79
N ILE A 605 12.43 9.97 -35.98
CA ILE A 605 13.56 9.76 -36.89
C ILE A 605 14.01 11.09 -37.52
N LYS A 606 13.05 11.98 -37.84
CA LYS A 606 13.33 13.33 -38.38
C LYS A 606 14.06 14.20 -37.36
N ILE A 607 13.56 14.23 -36.11
CA ILE A 607 14.18 14.95 -34.99
C ILE A 607 15.60 14.43 -34.71
N LYS A 608 15.81 13.10 -34.76
CA LYS A 608 17.16 12.51 -34.60
C LYS A 608 18.13 12.82 -35.75
N LYS A 609 17.64 13.15 -36.95
CA LYS A 609 18.48 13.53 -38.09
C LYS A 609 18.89 15.00 -38.07
N GLU A 610 18.09 15.90 -37.48
CA GLU A 610 18.41 17.32 -37.33
C GLU A 610 19.40 17.61 -36.18
N ILE A 611 19.61 16.66 -35.27
CA ILE A 611 20.59 16.75 -34.17
C ILE A 611 21.88 16.04 -34.60
N LYS A 612 22.69 16.65 -35.49
CA LYS A 612 24.03 16.11 -35.81
C LYS A 612 25.18 16.98 -35.31
N GLU A 613 25.05 18.30 -35.29
CA GLU A 613 26.07 19.22 -34.74
C GLU A 613 25.39 20.44 -34.10
N CYS A 614 25.92 20.91 -32.96
CA CYS A 614 25.48 22.18 -32.36
C CYS A 614 26.02 23.36 -33.20
N PRO A 615 25.18 24.24 -33.76
CA PRO A 615 25.64 25.34 -34.62
C PRO A 615 26.49 26.38 -33.89
N THR A 616 26.40 26.44 -32.56
CA THR A 616 27.12 27.41 -31.72
C THR A 616 28.54 26.94 -31.34
N CYS A 617 28.78 25.63 -31.27
CA CYS A 617 30.07 25.08 -30.83
C CYS A 617 30.65 23.96 -31.71
N GLY A 618 29.95 23.55 -32.76
CA GLY A 618 30.41 22.56 -33.76
C GLY A 618 30.53 21.11 -33.28
N LYS A 619 30.18 20.78 -32.02
CA LYS A 619 30.38 19.44 -31.46
C LYS A 619 29.18 18.51 -31.71
N LYS A 620 29.47 17.23 -32.00
CA LYS A 620 28.48 16.20 -32.38
C LYS A 620 27.69 15.57 -31.21
N ARG A 621 28.13 15.70 -29.95
CA ARG A 621 27.44 15.21 -28.73
C ARG A 621 27.96 15.92 -27.48
N HIS A 622 27.08 16.39 -26.60
CA HIS A 622 27.42 16.96 -25.29
C HIS A 622 26.91 16.08 -24.13
N THR A 623 27.75 15.91 -23.09
CA THR A 623 27.39 15.33 -21.78
C THR A 623 26.68 16.36 -20.91
N LYS A 624 25.86 15.92 -19.95
CA LYS A 624 24.85 16.67 -19.17
C LYS A 624 25.29 17.99 -18.48
N ASP A 625 26.57 18.35 -18.49
CA ASP A 625 27.12 19.48 -17.73
C ASP A 625 27.73 20.57 -18.64
N SER A 626 26.96 21.11 -19.59
CA SER A 626 27.38 22.32 -20.33
C SER A 626 26.23 23.28 -20.63
N ASP A 627 26.45 24.56 -20.30
CA ASP A 627 25.53 25.71 -20.36
C ASP A 627 25.15 26.17 -21.79
N CYS A 628 24.64 25.28 -22.64
CA CYS A 628 24.13 25.66 -23.95
C CYS A 628 22.60 25.52 -24.00
N SER A 629 21.91 26.63 -23.72
CA SER A 629 20.44 26.70 -23.51
C SER A 629 19.61 26.30 -24.74
N GLU A 630 20.19 26.36 -25.94
CA GLU A 630 19.50 26.06 -27.21
C GLU A 630 19.33 24.56 -27.47
N TYR A 631 20.28 23.73 -27.01
CA TYR A 631 20.19 22.27 -27.12
C TYR A 631 19.15 21.71 -26.13
N GLN A 632 19.13 22.22 -24.90
CA GLN A 632 18.15 21.84 -23.89
C GLN A 632 16.71 22.15 -24.33
N LYS A 633 16.46 23.28 -25.02
CA LYS A 633 15.15 23.60 -25.59
C LYS A 633 14.72 22.61 -26.69
N LYS A 634 15.62 22.18 -27.57
CA LYS A 634 15.32 21.19 -28.62
C LYS A 634 15.13 19.78 -28.07
N GLU A 635 15.91 19.38 -27.05
CA GLU A 635 15.76 18.08 -26.38
C GLU A 635 14.44 17.99 -25.58
N THR A 636 14.02 19.09 -24.97
CA THR A 636 12.73 19.18 -24.25
C THR A 636 11.53 19.11 -25.21
N LYS A 637 11.67 19.63 -26.43
CA LYS A 637 10.65 19.55 -27.49
C LYS A 637 10.56 18.16 -28.15
N SER A 638 11.60 17.33 -28.03
CA SER A 638 11.59 15.91 -28.45
C SER A 638 11.02 14.96 -27.38
N LYS A 639 11.03 15.38 -26.10
CA LYS A 639 10.51 14.59 -24.97
C LYS A 639 9.03 14.86 -24.70
N LYS A 640 8.54 16.06 -25.02
CA LYS A 640 7.12 16.37 -25.21
C LYS A 640 6.64 15.77 -26.53
#